data_AF-A0A0H3J1U4-F1
#
_entry.id   AF-A0A0H3J1U4-F1
#
_cell.length_a   1.000
_cell.length_b   1.000
_cell.length_c   1.000
_cell.angle_alpha   90.00
_cell.angle_beta   90.00
_cell.angle_gamma   90.00
#
_symmetry.space_group_name_H-M   'P 1'
#
loop_
_entity.id
_entity.type
_entity.pdbx_description
1 polymer ?
#
loop_
_entity_poly.entity_id
_entity_poly.type
_entity_poly.pdbx_seq_one_letter_code
_entity_poly.pdbx_strand_id
1 'polypeptide(L)'
;MDQMVLQVQQWLNTTYSNNTNYTLVPEDGITGGGTVAALITALQIELNISPADGVFGPATQAACPTLASGSTAKNEVYILQGALYCKGYNPNGLDGGYGNGVVTAIKKFQSDAGLTTQDGITTPMIFKALLNTDAFVLISGGDSNIRTIQQNLNRDYNSIIGLIPSNGVYSKSTNVALIKALQHEEGNSADGIWGPATQAACPTIPGSKATTKFILLLQYSLYCNGYNPNGFDGLYGNGVKTAVTNFQTFVGLTADGYAGPQVWASLLVSYGDPNRKGTACDCSTTITSEKAATLKANGYKVVGRYLTGKFRMTSSELQTIFTNGLRVFPIFETAGTNTAYFTESQGIADANTAILSAGNLGFDAGTIIYFAVDYDAMDYEVTNSIIPYFQSIKEEFNRLSSNKYKIGIYGPRNICSRVAAAGYSYSSFVSDMSSGFSGNIGYKLPVGWAFDQISTISIGTGTGLIEIDNNICSNKDMGVDHVTIASGVDNWDALIDDSDIIKKINNSDYLYDQAEINFNNGVLTYDQKTTIQNSVRNEADIARADYIVSNPYSDYAYGVLGGSKESGNPLNRELYNTQSSSQLSGLDVILIQRVLELYGYFDIPDGQFYGIYGPATEDAVTSYQEDNGITVDGRVGTVAMATLFSESNQDQRTPYWLQLLNMWRGQHHLVRDHEAEKLHADTEVTIQKGSKNGINVGYADIVKIDTKQVWEVKPDKEKYYGPNGIGTKQLTRYINASMITNQFEGPLVAGDTVQEEFIYYSPDECIHIRGGVGPSPETGLILYEVRPNSDPGVVVSPAIETEPETSIAFQNNLSINWGVVAGVCLIGTAVLVAVAISGGTALIPLVLAL
;
A
#
# COMPACT_ATOMS: atom_id res chain seq x y z
N MET A 1 4.22 -10.35 39.50
CA MET A 1 3.10 -10.20 40.44
C MET A 1 3.66 -9.65 41.74
N ASP A 2 3.20 -8.46 42.13
CA ASP A 2 3.52 -7.82 43.40
C ASP A 2 2.41 -8.15 44.42
N GLN A 3 2.80 -8.74 45.55
CA GLN A 3 1.84 -9.18 46.58
C GLN A 3 1.16 -8.02 47.30
N MET A 4 1.80 -6.87 47.41
CA MET A 4 1.19 -5.70 48.04
C MET A 4 0.21 -5.01 47.08
N VAL A 5 0.52 -4.96 45.79
CA VAL A 5 -0.43 -4.49 44.77
C VAL A 5 -1.67 -5.39 44.72
N LEU A 6 -1.51 -6.71 44.83
CA LEU A 6 -2.63 -7.65 44.92
C LEU A 6 -3.53 -7.35 46.13
N GLN A 7 -2.95 -7.10 47.31
CA GLN A 7 -3.72 -6.72 48.49
C GLN A 7 -4.46 -5.38 48.32
N VAL A 8 -3.88 -4.43 47.60
CA VAL A 8 -4.54 -3.15 47.27
C VAL A 8 -5.75 -3.39 46.37
N GLN A 9 -5.61 -4.20 45.32
CA GLN A 9 -6.70 -4.56 44.41
C GLN A 9 -7.85 -5.26 45.16
N GLN A 10 -7.51 -6.22 46.04
CA GLN A 10 -8.47 -6.92 46.91
C GLN A 10 -9.19 -5.98 47.87
N TRP A 11 -8.46 -5.06 48.51
CA TRP A 11 -9.04 -4.07 49.40
C TRP A 11 -10.00 -3.13 48.66
N LEU A 12 -9.62 -2.64 47.48
CA LEU A 12 -10.48 -1.80 46.65
C LEU A 12 -11.79 -2.52 46.28
N ASN A 13 -11.69 -3.73 45.76
CA ASN A 13 -12.86 -4.52 45.38
C ASN A 13 -13.75 -4.81 46.59
N THR A 14 -13.19 -5.19 47.72
CA THR A 14 -13.96 -5.48 48.94
C THR A 14 -14.65 -4.24 49.50
N THR A 15 -13.99 -3.07 49.45
CA THR A 15 -14.48 -1.83 50.06
C THR A 15 -15.55 -1.15 49.21
N TYR A 16 -15.38 -1.17 47.88
CA TYR A 16 -16.19 -0.36 46.97
C TYR A 16 -17.13 -1.16 46.06
N SER A 17 -17.16 -2.51 46.11
CA SER A 17 -18.01 -3.33 45.22
C SER A 17 -19.50 -2.98 45.22
N ASN A 18 -20.01 -2.43 46.33
CA ASN A 18 -21.42 -2.08 46.47
C ASN A 18 -21.73 -0.66 45.96
N ASN A 19 -20.72 0.12 45.57
CA ASN A 19 -20.90 1.44 45.00
C ASN A 19 -21.11 1.34 43.48
N THR A 20 -22.23 1.86 42.98
CA THR A 20 -22.59 1.77 41.55
C THR A 20 -21.62 2.51 40.62
N ASN A 21 -20.80 3.42 41.16
CA ASN A 21 -19.80 4.17 40.40
C ASN A 21 -18.41 3.49 40.42
N TYR A 22 -18.25 2.35 41.10
CA TYR A 22 -16.98 1.62 41.16
C TYR A 22 -17.03 0.37 40.27
N THR A 23 -15.98 0.18 39.46
CA THR A 23 -15.80 -1.02 38.64
C THR A 23 -14.71 -1.90 39.26
N LEU A 24 -14.98 -3.21 39.36
CA LEU A 24 -14.00 -4.17 39.91
C LEU A 24 -12.71 -4.15 39.07
N VAL A 25 -11.57 -4.10 39.77
CA VAL A 25 -10.24 -4.20 39.16
C VAL A 25 -9.77 -5.67 39.20
N PRO A 26 -9.06 -6.16 38.17
CA PRO A 26 -8.41 -7.47 38.25
C PRO A 26 -7.48 -7.59 39.47
N GLU A 27 -7.53 -8.73 40.15
CA GLU A 27 -6.68 -9.06 41.30
C GLU A 27 -5.48 -9.89 40.84
N ASP A 28 -4.62 -9.28 40.01
CA ASP A 28 -3.48 -9.92 39.35
C ASP A 28 -2.11 -9.51 39.95
N GLY A 29 -2.11 -8.58 40.91
CA GLY A 29 -0.91 -7.99 41.48
C GLY A 29 -0.04 -7.25 40.47
N ILE A 30 -0.61 -6.79 39.35
CA ILE A 30 0.07 -6.00 38.34
C ILE A 30 -0.34 -4.54 38.51
N THR A 31 0.65 -3.66 38.70
CA THR A 31 0.41 -2.22 38.62
C THR A 31 0.06 -1.84 37.18
N GLY A 32 -1.02 -1.10 36.97
CA GLY A 32 -1.41 -0.61 35.66
C GLY A 32 -2.45 0.49 35.72
N GLY A 33 -2.82 1.02 34.55
CA GLY A 33 -3.82 2.08 34.43
C GLY A 33 -5.15 1.74 35.08
N GLY A 34 -5.58 0.47 35.02
CA GLY A 34 -6.80 0.00 35.69
C GLY A 34 -6.75 0.12 37.21
N THR A 35 -5.68 -0.33 37.86
CA THR A 35 -5.52 -0.20 39.32
C THR A 35 -5.40 1.25 39.76
N VAL A 36 -4.69 2.08 39.01
CA VAL A 36 -4.59 3.52 39.30
C VAL A 36 -5.94 4.22 39.13
N ALA A 37 -6.69 3.94 38.06
CA ALA A 37 -8.03 4.48 37.86
C ALA A 37 -8.97 4.07 39.00
N ALA A 38 -8.92 2.80 39.44
CA ALA A 38 -9.71 2.33 40.58
C ALA A 38 -9.37 3.06 41.89
N LEU A 39 -8.09 3.33 42.16
CA LEU A 39 -7.66 4.15 43.30
C LEU A 39 -8.20 5.59 43.21
N ILE A 40 -8.22 6.19 42.02
CA ILE A 40 -8.78 7.53 41.80
C ILE A 40 -10.30 7.53 41.97
N THR A 41 -11.00 6.55 41.42
CA THR A 41 -12.46 6.38 41.59
C THR A 41 -12.81 6.23 43.07
N ALA A 42 -12.06 5.41 43.82
CA ALA A 42 -12.21 5.28 45.26
C ALA A 42 -12.03 6.63 45.98
N LEU A 43 -11.00 7.41 45.64
CA LEU A 43 -10.80 8.74 46.19
C LEU A 43 -11.98 9.68 45.87
N GLN A 44 -12.44 9.69 44.62
CA GLN A 44 -13.59 10.51 44.21
C GLN A 44 -14.87 10.14 44.98
N ILE A 45 -15.09 8.86 45.27
CA ILE A 45 -16.21 8.40 46.11
C ILE A 45 -16.09 8.95 47.53
N GLU A 46 -14.92 8.83 48.17
CA GLU A 46 -14.70 9.38 49.53
C GLU A 46 -14.88 10.91 49.57
N LEU A 47 -14.50 11.60 48.49
CA LEU A 47 -14.62 13.04 48.36
C LEU A 47 -16.00 13.52 47.87
N ASN A 48 -16.96 12.61 47.67
CA ASN A 48 -18.30 12.91 47.16
C ASN A 48 -18.30 13.64 45.80
N ILE A 49 -17.38 13.26 44.90
CA ILE A 49 -17.27 13.80 43.54
C ILE A 49 -18.11 12.93 42.58
N SER A 50 -18.88 13.58 41.71
CA SER A 50 -19.70 12.91 40.68
C SER A 50 -19.53 13.59 39.31
N PRO A 51 -19.31 12.82 38.22
CA PRO A 51 -19.09 11.37 38.23
C PRO A 51 -17.73 11.00 38.85
N ALA A 52 -17.64 9.79 39.43
CA ALA A 52 -16.36 9.21 39.84
C ALA A 52 -15.75 8.47 38.64
N ASP A 53 -15.09 9.22 37.76
CA ASP A 53 -14.61 8.79 36.45
C ASP A 53 -13.20 8.16 36.44
N GLY A 54 -12.52 8.10 37.59
CA GLY A 54 -11.17 7.57 37.70
C GLY A 54 -10.09 8.52 37.15
N VAL A 55 -10.42 9.80 36.90
CA VAL A 55 -9.48 10.83 36.42
C VAL A 55 -9.22 11.88 37.51
N PHE A 56 -7.95 12.10 37.85
CA PHE A 56 -7.56 13.12 38.83
C PHE A 56 -7.60 14.54 38.22
N GLY A 57 -8.82 15.04 38.00
CA GLY A 57 -9.12 16.34 37.41
C GLY A 57 -9.13 17.51 38.39
N PRO A 58 -9.52 18.72 37.94
CA PRO A 58 -9.57 19.93 38.78
C PRO A 58 -10.48 19.80 40.00
N ALA A 59 -11.64 19.13 39.88
CA ALA A 59 -12.55 18.91 41.00
C ALA A 59 -11.92 18.03 42.10
N THR A 60 -11.28 16.92 41.69
CA THR A 60 -10.53 16.05 42.61
C THR A 60 -9.37 16.80 43.25
N GLN A 61 -8.62 17.59 42.47
CA GLN A 61 -7.53 18.42 42.99
C GLN A 61 -8.01 19.42 44.06
N ALA A 62 -9.15 20.07 43.84
CA ALA A 62 -9.69 21.06 44.77
C ALA A 62 -10.22 20.44 46.06
N ALA A 63 -10.81 19.25 45.99
CA ALA A 63 -11.39 18.55 47.14
C ALA A 63 -10.40 17.64 47.89
N CYS A 64 -9.29 17.24 47.25
CA CYS A 64 -8.33 16.30 47.83
C CYS A 64 -7.73 16.86 49.14
N PRO A 65 -7.68 16.05 50.22
CA PRO A 65 -7.17 16.51 51.51
C PRO A 65 -5.65 16.57 51.53
N THR A 66 -5.12 17.34 52.48
CA THR A 66 -3.73 17.17 52.91
C THR A 66 -3.69 16.13 54.03
N LEU A 67 -2.91 15.07 53.86
CA LEU A 67 -2.74 14.01 54.85
C LEU A 67 -1.38 14.10 55.55
N ALA A 68 -1.37 13.89 56.86
CA ALA A 68 -0.18 13.93 57.71
C ALA A 68 -0.35 13.01 58.93
N SER A 69 0.68 12.91 59.76
CA SER A 69 0.59 12.17 61.03
C SER A 69 -0.59 12.67 61.87
N GLY A 70 -1.49 11.76 62.25
CA GLY A 70 -2.73 12.08 62.99
C GLY A 70 -3.98 12.28 62.13
N SER A 71 -3.88 12.21 60.80
CA SER A 71 -5.05 12.20 59.92
C SER A 71 -6.00 11.04 60.26
N THR A 72 -7.31 11.36 60.37
CA THR A 72 -8.37 10.39 60.70
C THR A 72 -9.12 9.86 59.47
N ALA A 73 -8.79 10.37 58.29
CA ALA A 73 -9.37 10.04 56.98
C ALA A 73 -8.88 8.65 56.52
N LYS A 74 -9.45 7.59 57.09
CA LYS A 74 -8.89 6.23 57.03
C LYS A 74 -8.84 5.67 55.60
N ASN A 75 -9.92 5.85 54.83
CA ASN A 75 -10.01 5.31 53.47
C ASN A 75 -9.08 6.05 52.50
N GLU A 76 -8.94 7.37 52.66
CA GLU A 76 -8.00 8.18 51.89
C GLU A 76 -6.55 7.80 52.19
N VAL A 77 -6.24 7.40 53.44
CA VAL A 77 -4.93 6.84 53.78
C VAL A 77 -4.72 5.45 53.18
N TYR A 78 -5.75 4.58 53.14
CA TYR A 78 -5.65 3.30 52.42
C TYR A 78 -5.35 3.52 50.93
N ILE A 79 -6.03 4.48 50.30
CA ILE A 79 -5.79 4.86 48.90
C ILE A 79 -4.36 5.37 48.73
N LEU A 80 -3.88 6.23 49.64
CA LEU A 80 -2.50 6.71 49.62
C LEU A 80 -1.47 5.58 49.75
N GLN A 81 -1.67 4.66 50.70
CA GLN A 81 -0.81 3.50 50.89
C GLN A 81 -0.80 2.61 49.64
N GLY A 82 -1.97 2.40 49.02
CA GLY A 82 -2.08 1.68 47.76
C GLY A 82 -1.36 2.37 46.60
N ALA A 83 -1.49 3.69 46.50
CA ALA A 83 -0.75 4.49 45.52
C ALA A 83 0.77 4.40 45.74
N LEU A 84 1.24 4.42 46.99
CA LEU A 84 2.66 4.25 47.31
C LEU A 84 3.20 2.89 46.85
N TYR A 85 2.49 1.79 47.12
CA TYR A 85 2.89 0.46 46.62
C TYR A 85 2.89 0.40 45.11
N CYS A 86 1.85 0.91 44.45
CA CYS A 86 1.79 1.00 42.98
C CYS A 86 2.95 1.83 42.41
N LYS A 87 3.48 2.80 43.16
CA LYS A 87 4.64 3.61 42.78
C LYS A 87 5.98 3.03 43.20
N GLY A 88 6.02 1.90 43.89
CA GLY A 88 7.23 1.26 44.38
C GLY A 88 7.80 1.87 45.66
N TYR A 89 7.03 2.67 46.40
CA TYR A 89 7.40 3.17 47.73
C TYR A 89 6.71 2.30 48.80
N ASN A 90 7.47 1.81 49.77
CA ASN A 90 6.92 0.92 50.80
C ASN A 90 6.42 1.72 52.04
N PRO A 91 5.10 1.84 52.26
CA PRO A 91 4.52 2.46 53.46
C PRO A 91 4.55 1.58 54.73
N ASN A 92 5.10 0.36 54.66
CA ASN A 92 5.14 -0.64 55.75
C ASN A 92 3.76 -1.08 56.26
N GLY A 93 2.75 -1.11 55.39
CA GLY A 93 1.42 -1.64 55.71
C GLY A 93 0.33 -1.13 54.78
N LEU A 94 -0.84 -1.77 54.85
CA LEU A 94 -2.08 -1.33 54.23
C LEU A 94 -3.17 -1.41 55.32
N ASP A 95 -3.23 -0.38 56.17
CA ASP A 95 -4.01 -0.36 57.42
C ASP A 95 -4.87 0.91 57.60
N GLY A 96 -4.76 1.87 56.67
CA GLY A 96 -5.43 3.15 56.73
C GLY A 96 -4.85 4.12 57.78
N GLY A 97 -3.68 3.81 58.35
CA GLY A 97 -2.98 4.65 59.32
C GLY A 97 -1.83 5.46 58.70
N TYR A 98 -1.77 6.77 58.97
CA TYR A 98 -0.66 7.64 58.55
C TYR A 98 0.53 7.50 59.50
N GLY A 99 1.12 6.29 59.55
CA GLY A 99 2.22 5.94 60.44
C GLY A 99 3.61 6.32 59.93
N ASN A 100 4.65 5.94 60.68
CA ASN A 100 6.05 6.25 60.35
C ASN A 100 6.50 5.66 58.99
N GLY A 101 5.92 4.53 58.57
CA GLY A 101 6.19 3.95 57.26
C GLY A 101 5.69 4.84 56.11
N VAL A 102 4.46 5.36 56.21
CA VAL A 102 3.91 6.34 55.24
C VAL A 102 4.76 7.61 55.22
N VAL A 103 5.10 8.17 56.38
CA VAL A 103 5.98 9.35 56.47
C VAL A 103 7.31 9.11 55.76
N THR A 104 7.94 7.95 56.00
CA THR A 104 9.23 7.59 55.38
C THR A 104 9.09 7.44 53.86
N ALA A 105 8.03 6.78 53.40
CA ALA A 105 7.75 6.60 51.98
C ALA A 105 7.50 7.94 51.27
N ILE A 106 6.73 8.84 51.88
CA ILE A 106 6.46 10.18 51.33
C ILE A 106 7.71 11.05 51.31
N LYS A 107 8.54 11.03 52.36
CA LYS A 107 9.84 11.73 52.33
C LYS A 107 10.73 11.24 51.21
N LYS A 108 10.75 9.92 50.99
CA LYS A 108 11.48 9.33 49.87
C LYS A 108 10.91 9.80 48.52
N PHE A 109 9.60 9.78 48.34
CA PHE A 109 8.94 10.31 47.14
C PHE A 109 9.26 11.80 46.91
N GLN A 110 9.16 12.64 47.95
CA GLN A 110 9.46 14.07 47.88
C GLN A 110 10.91 14.31 47.42
N SER A 111 11.85 13.55 47.97
CA SER A 111 13.26 13.58 47.55
C SER A 111 13.43 13.13 46.09
N ASP A 112 12.82 12.02 45.72
CA ASP A 112 12.88 11.46 44.37
C ASP A 112 12.23 12.37 43.31
N ALA A 113 11.19 13.11 43.68
CA ALA A 113 10.56 14.15 42.87
C ALA A 113 11.39 15.45 42.79
N GLY A 114 12.42 15.63 43.62
CA GLY A 114 13.31 16.80 43.63
C GLY A 114 12.87 17.93 44.57
N LEU A 115 11.88 17.70 45.44
CA LEU A 115 11.38 18.73 46.35
C LEU A 115 12.38 19.05 47.47
N THR A 116 12.51 20.34 47.80
CA THR A 116 13.32 20.83 48.92
C THR A 116 12.72 20.44 50.27
N THR A 117 11.40 20.52 50.39
CA THR A 117 10.68 20.13 51.60
C THR A 117 10.39 18.64 51.56
N GLN A 118 10.96 17.91 52.53
CA GLN A 118 10.80 16.47 52.71
C GLN A 118 10.23 16.20 54.11
N ASP A 119 9.05 16.75 54.36
CA ASP A 119 8.36 16.71 55.66
C ASP A 119 7.55 15.42 55.88
N GLY A 120 7.31 14.66 54.81
CA GLY A 120 6.45 13.48 54.85
C GLY A 120 4.97 13.83 54.95
N ILE A 121 4.55 15.00 54.47
CA ILE A 121 3.16 15.42 54.34
C ILE A 121 2.68 15.19 52.91
N THR A 122 1.51 14.58 52.75
CA THR A 122 0.88 14.35 51.44
C THR A 122 -0.07 15.49 51.12
N THR A 123 0.39 16.46 50.33
CA THR A 123 -0.48 17.51 49.78
C THR A 123 -1.27 16.98 48.57
N PRO A 124 -2.34 17.67 48.11
CA PRO A 124 -3.07 17.29 46.89
C PRO A 124 -2.18 17.14 45.65
N MET A 125 -1.12 17.95 45.53
CA MET A 125 -0.13 17.82 44.46
C MET A 125 0.65 16.50 44.52
N ILE A 126 1.10 16.11 45.72
CA ILE A 126 1.79 14.83 45.95
C ILE A 126 0.83 13.67 45.71
N PHE A 127 -0.41 13.79 46.18
CA PHE A 127 -1.44 12.77 45.98
C PHE A 127 -1.70 12.53 44.48
N LYS A 128 -1.87 13.60 43.70
CA LYS A 128 -2.04 13.53 42.25
C LYS A 128 -0.84 12.86 41.56
N ALA A 129 0.38 13.17 41.97
CA ALA A 129 1.59 12.59 41.40
C ALA A 129 1.78 11.10 41.75
N LEU A 130 1.27 10.67 42.90
CA LEU A 130 1.23 9.25 43.28
C LEU A 130 0.12 8.48 42.56
N LEU A 131 -0.98 9.12 42.18
CA LEU A 131 -2.11 8.52 41.46
C LEU A 131 -1.99 8.68 39.93
N ASN A 132 -0.88 8.21 39.37
CA ASN A 132 -0.70 8.03 37.93
C ASN A 132 0.29 6.87 37.69
N THR A 133 0.73 6.61 36.45
CA THR A 133 1.71 5.55 36.14
C THR A 133 3.15 6.04 35.98
N ASP A 134 3.40 7.34 36.13
CA ASP A 134 4.72 7.95 35.93
C ASP A 134 5.77 7.51 36.95
N ALA A 135 7.00 7.24 36.50
CA ALA A 135 8.10 6.92 37.41
C ALA A 135 8.76 8.21 37.97
N PHE A 136 9.01 8.22 39.28
CA PHE A 136 9.76 9.28 39.99
C PHE A 136 11.16 8.82 40.41
N VAL A 137 11.60 7.66 39.95
CA VAL A 137 12.95 7.13 40.14
C VAL A 137 13.59 6.95 38.77
N LEU A 138 14.92 6.99 38.71
CA LEU A 138 15.65 6.72 37.47
C LEU A 138 15.32 5.30 36.98
N ILE A 139 14.75 5.19 35.78
CA ILE A 139 14.43 3.90 35.18
C ILE A 139 15.63 3.31 34.43
N SER A 140 15.57 2.02 34.11
CA SER A 140 16.56 1.40 33.22
C SER A 140 16.59 2.12 31.88
N GLY A 141 17.80 2.48 31.41
CA GLY A 141 17.99 3.27 30.19
C GLY A 141 17.72 4.78 30.33
N GLY A 142 17.26 5.25 31.51
CA GLY A 142 17.10 6.67 31.80
C GLY A 142 18.44 7.39 31.98
N ASP A 143 18.47 8.68 31.66
CA ASP A 143 19.63 9.55 31.82
C ASP A 143 19.58 10.31 33.16
N SER A 144 20.64 10.20 33.96
CA SER A 144 20.74 10.85 35.28
C SER A 144 20.73 12.38 35.21
N ASN A 145 21.25 12.98 34.14
CA ASN A 145 21.19 14.42 33.91
C ASN A 145 19.78 14.86 33.51
N ILE A 146 19.06 14.08 32.71
CA ILE A 146 17.63 14.35 32.44
C ILE A 146 16.83 14.26 33.74
N ARG A 147 17.09 13.26 34.59
CA ARG A 147 16.49 13.18 35.93
C ARG A 147 16.79 14.43 36.75
N THR A 148 18.03 14.90 36.74
CA THR A 148 18.43 16.14 37.43
C THR A 148 17.64 17.35 36.90
N ILE A 149 17.46 17.48 35.58
CA ILE A 149 16.63 18.52 34.96
C ILE A 149 15.18 18.43 35.47
N GLN A 150 14.58 17.24 35.44
CA GLN A 150 13.21 17.01 35.89
C GLN A 150 13.02 17.36 37.37
N GLN A 151 13.95 16.93 38.23
CA GLN A 151 13.95 17.27 39.65
C GLN A 151 14.13 18.78 39.88
N ASN A 152 14.98 19.44 39.11
CA ASN A 152 15.16 20.89 39.19
C ASN A 152 13.89 21.64 38.76
N LEU A 153 13.22 21.19 37.70
CA LEU A 153 11.95 21.76 37.26
C LEU A 153 10.86 21.60 38.32
N ASN A 154 10.71 20.39 38.88
CA ASN A 154 9.77 20.15 39.98
C ASN A 154 10.09 21.02 41.20
N ARG A 155 11.37 21.13 41.58
CA ARG A 155 11.77 21.96 42.72
C ARG A 155 11.39 23.42 42.54
N ASP A 156 11.72 23.97 41.36
CA ASP A 156 11.69 25.41 41.14
C ASP A 156 10.33 25.90 40.63
N TYR A 157 9.54 25.03 39.96
CA TYR A 157 8.32 25.42 39.24
C TYR A 157 7.06 24.61 39.59
N ASN A 158 7.06 23.81 40.66
CA ASN A 158 5.90 22.97 41.00
C ASN A 158 4.57 23.73 41.17
N SER A 159 4.62 25.02 41.53
CA SER A 159 3.42 25.88 41.64
C SER A 159 2.69 26.08 40.31
N ILE A 160 3.38 25.92 39.18
CA ILE A 160 2.83 26.11 37.82
C ILE A 160 2.82 24.82 36.99
N ILE A 161 3.76 23.89 37.23
CA ILE A 161 3.85 22.63 36.47
C ILE A 161 3.26 21.42 37.22
N GLY A 162 2.99 21.54 38.53
CA GLY A 162 2.75 20.38 39.38
C GLY A 162 4.03 19.56 39.57
N LEU A 163 3.94 18.23 39.53
CA LEU A 163 5.11 17.35 39.53
C LEU A 163 5.12 16.52 38.25
N ILE A 164 6.18 16.69 37.45
CA ILE A 164 6.47 15.83 36.30
C ILE A 164 7.29 14.61 36.72
N PRO A 165 7.25 13.50 35.95
CA PRO A 165 8.12 12.34 36.20
C PRO A 165 9.59 12.77 36.29
N SER A 166 10.35 12.15 37.19
CA SER A 166 11.80 12.31 37.30
C SER A 166 12.56 11.07 36.79
N ASN A 167 11.97 10.34 35.84
CA ASN A 167 12.45 9.04 35.38
C ASN A 167 13.76 9.04 34.55
N GLY A 168 14.28 10.21 34.17
CA GLY A 168 15.44 10.32 33.31
C GLY A 168 15.14 10.19 31.81
N VAL A 169 13.87 10.23 31.41
CA VAL A 169 13.46 10.22 29.99
C VAL A 169 12.92 11.59 29.60
N TYR A 170 13.51 12.20 28.57
CA TYR A 170 12.96 13.43 27.99
C TYR A 170 11.67 13.07 27.25
N SER A 171 10.55 13.64 27.70
CA SER A 171 9.21 13.30 27.22
C SER A 171 8.35 14.56 27.07
N LYS A 172 7.14 14.39 26.55
CA LYS A 172 6.15 15.46 26.44
C LYS A 172 5.96 16.26 27.73
N SER A 173 5.89 15.60 28.89
CA SER A 173 5.71 16.29 30.18
C SER A 173 6.92 17.16 30.53
N THR A 174 8.13 16.71 30.23
CA THR A 174 9.35 17.50 30.43
C THR A 174 9.41 18.70 29.47
N ASN A 175 9.07 18.51 28.18
CA ASN A 175 9.03 19.61 27.21
C ASN A 175 7.99 20.68 27.59
N VAL A 176 6.76 20.26 27.94
CA VAL A 176 5.71 21.18 28.40
C VAL A 176 6.13 21.92 29.67
N ALA A 177 6.80 21.25 30.61
CA ALA A 177 7.33 21.90 31.81
C ALA A 177 8.40 22.95 31.50
N LEU A 178 9.30 22.68 30.54
CA LEU A 178 10.29 23.66 30.07
C LEU A 178 9.62 24.89 29.47
N ILE A 179 8.58 24.72 28.64
CA ILE A 179 7.83 25.83 28.06
C ILE A 179 7.12 26.63 29.16
N LYS A 180 6.43 25.97 30.11
CA LYS A 180 5.77 26.65 31.23
C LYS A 180 6.74 27.42 32.11
N ALA A 181 7.91 26.83 32.40
CA ALA A 181 8.96 27.49 33.17
C ALA A 181 9.49 28.72 32.42
N LEU A 182 9.74 28.61 31.11
CA LEU A 182 10.16 29.74 30.28
C LEU A 182 9.10 30.86 30.27
N GLN A 183 7.84 30.52 30.02
CA GLN A 183 6.73 31.48 30.05
C GLN A 183 6.61 32.19 31.41
N HIS A 184 6.81 31.47 32.50
CA HIS A 184 6.81 32.06 33.84
C HIS A 184 7.94 33.08 34.02
N GLU A 185 9.17 32.75 33.61
CA GLU A 185 10.31 33.68 33.66
C GLU A 185 10.14 34.89 32.72
N GLU A 186 9.42 34.70 31.61
CA GLU A 186 9.03 35.79 30.69
C GLU A 186 7.95 36.72 31.26
N GLY A 187 7.23 36.29 32.30
CA GLY A 187 6.04 36.97 32.81
C GLY A 187 4.77 36.73 31.97
N ASN A 188 4.79 35.72 31.11
CA ASN A 188 3.67 35.26 30.31
C ASN A 188 2.74 34.31 31.09
N SER A 189 1.55 34.02 30.54
CA SER A 189 0.71 32.92 31.04
C SER A 189 1.42 31.58 30.81
N ALA A 190 1.62 30.80 31.87
CA ALA A 190 2.32 29.51 31.83
C ALA A 190 1.40 28.36 31.41
N ASP A 191 0.86 28.42 30.19
CA ASP A 191 -0.04 27.39 29.64
C ASP A 191 0.70 26.18 29.04
N GLY A 192 1.99 26.32 28.72
CA GLY A 192 2.81 25.29 28.11
C GLY A 192 2.66 25.17 26.59
N ILE A 193 1.99 26.14 25.95
CA ILE A 193 1.78 26.21 24.50
C ILE A 193 2.73 27.26 23.92
N TRP A 194 3.58 26.84 22.98
CA TRP A 194 4.44 27.78 22.26
C TRP A 194 3.60 28.65 21.32
N GLY A 195 3.71 29.97 21.45
CA GLY A 195 3.01 30.93 20.60
C GLY A 195 3.74 32.26 20.44
N PRO A 196 3.18 33.21 19.67
CA PRO A 196 3.85 34.48 19.36
C PRO A 196 4.27 35.29 20.59
N ALA A 197 3.51 35.24 21.68
CA ALA A 197 3.84 35.93 22.93
C ALA A 197 5.09 35.34 23.60
N THR A 198 5.21 34.01 23.65
CA THR A 198 6.41 33.31 24.14
C THR A 198 7.61 33.63 23.25
N GLN A 199 7.47 33.48 21.94
CA GLN A 199 8.56 33.73 21.00
C GLN A 199 9.09 35.19 21.07
N ALA A 200 8.20 36.17 21.21
CA ALA A 200 8.59 37.58 21.32
C ALA A 200 9.28 37.92 22.66
N ALA A 201 8.98 37.18 23.73
CA ALA A 201 9.53 37.42 25.05
C ALA A 201 10.89 36.73 25.29
N CYS A 202 11.23 35.71 24.49
CA CYS A 202 12.48 34.96 24.58
C CYS A 202 13.73 35.89 24.61
N PRO A 203 14.60 35.77 25.62
CA PRO A 203 15.81 36.57 25.70
C PRO A 203 16.87 36.09 24.69
N THR A 204 17.80 36.98 24.34
CA THR A 204 19.05 36.60 23.69
C THR A 204 20.11 36.32 24.77
N ILE A 205 20.70 35.12 24.73
CA ILE A 205 21.74 34.70 25.68
C ILE A 205 23.05 34.39 24.94
N PRO A 206 24.18 35.01 25.31
CA PRO A 206 24.34 35.98 26.38
C PRO A 206 23.73 37.34 25.98
N GLY A 207 23.30 38.13 26.97
CA GLY A 207 22.69 39.43 26.74
C GLY A 207 22.19 40.07 28.03
N SER A 208 21.65 41.29 27.95
CA SER A 208 21.21 42.06 29.13
C SER A 208 20.05 41.41 29.91
N LYS A 209 19.32 40.48 29.29
CA LYS A 209 18.21 39.71 29.90
C LYS A 209 18.62 38.30 30.34
N ALA A 210 19.90 37.93 30.25
CA ALA A 210 20.38 36.58 30.59
C ALA A 210 20.48 36.37 32.11
N THR A 211 19.34 36.12 32.76
CA THR A 211 19.30 35.75 34.19
C THR A 211 19.75 34.30 34.39
N THR A 212 20.15 33.95 35.62
CA THR A 212 20.50 32.56 35.99
C THR A 212 19.39 31.57 35.66
N LYS A 213 18.11 31.96 35.81
CA LYS A 213 16.96 31.10 35.50
C LYS A 213 16.82 30.85 33.99
N PHE A 214 16.92 31.90 33.17
CA PHE A 214 16.93 31.73 31.72
C PHE A 214 18.13 30.90 31.22
N ILE A 215 19.31 31.08 31.81
CA ILE A 215 20.49 30.29 31.44
C ILE A 215 20.30 28.81 31.85
N LEU A 216 19.74 28.51 33.03
CA LEU A 216 19.43 27.14 33.42
C LEU A 216 18.44 26.49 32.45
N LEU A 217 17.36 27.19 32.07
CA LEU A 217 16.40 26.69 31.09
C LEU A 217 17.06 26.44 29.73
N LEU A 218 17.98 27.30 29.29
CA LEU A 218 18.75 27.08 28.07
C LEU A 218 19.63 25.82 28.18
N GLN A 219 20.35 25.66 29.30
CA GLN A 219 21.19 24.49 29.55
C GLN A 219 20.36 23.19 29.55
N TYR A 220 19.18 23.21 30.18
CA TYR A 220 18.25 22.07 30.19
C TYR A 220 17.78 21.73 28.77
N SER A 221 17.29 22.73 28.04
CA SER A 221 16.78 22.54 26.67
C SER A 221 17.86 22.04 25.71
N LEU A 222 19.10 22.55 25.80
CA LEU A 222 20.24 22.05 25.02
C LEU A 222 20.53 20.59 25.32
N TYR A 223 20.60 20.20 26.60
CA TYR A 223 20.86 18.82 26.99
C TYR A 223 19.74 17.88 26.55
N CYS A 224 18.47 18.28 26.72
CA CYS A 224 17.30 17.56 26.22
C CYS A 224 17.34 17.35 24.70
N ASN A 225 17.98 18.26 23.95
CA ASN A 225 18.21 18.14 22.51
C ASN A 225 19.52 17.44 22.13
N GLY A 226 20.29 16.92 23.09
CA GLY A 226 21.52 16.16 22.85
C GLY A 226 22.80 16.99 22.81
N TYR A 227 22.74 18.28 23.17
CA TYR A 227 23.87 19.19 23.18
C TYR A 227 24.29 19.49 24.61
N ASN A 228 25.33 18.82 25.09
CA ASN A 228 25.74 18.90 26.49
C ASN A 228 26.35 20.29 26.82
N PRO A 229 25.74 21.09 27.71
CA PRO A 229 26.29 22.39 28.13
C PRO A 229 27.44 22.27 29.15
N ASN A 230 27.82 21.05 29.54
CA ASN A 230 28.83 20.70 30.56
C ASN A 230 28.47 21.16 31.98
N GLY A 231 27.19 21.10 32.34
CA GLY A 231 26.69 21.40 33.68
C GLY A 231 25.41 22.22 33.68
N PHE A 232 24.81 22.33 34.87
CA PHE A 232 23.57 23.05 35.12
C PHE A 232 23.76 24.08 36.24
N ASP A 233 24.66 25.03 36.01
CA ASP A 233 25.09 26.05 36.98
C ASP A 233 24.42 27.41 36.78
N GLY A 234 23.64 27.58 35.70
CA GLY A 234 23.03 28.86 35.34
C GLY A 234 24.02 29.94 34.90
N LEU A 235 25.23 29.54 34.48
CA LEU A 235 26.25 30.42 33.93
C LEU A 235 26.45 30.18 32.43
N TYR A 236 26.59 31.26 31.67
CA TYR A 236 26.92 31.17 30.25
C TYR A 236 28.45 31.05 30.09
N GLY A 237 28.97 29.84 30.28
CA GLY A 237 30.38 29.49 30.10
C GLY A 237 30.71 28.92 28.72
N ASN A 238 31.97 28.51 28.52
CA ASN A 238 32.43 27.90 27.26
C ASN A 238 31.62 26.65 26.87
N GLY A 239 31.21 25.82 27.84
CA GLY A 239 30.38 24.64 27.59
C GLY A 239 29.04 24.99 26.95
N VAL A 240 28.33 25.98 27.49
CA VAL A 240 27.06 26.48 26.93
C VAL A 240 27.28 27.08 25.55
N LYS A 241 28.30 27.92 25.37
CA LYS A 241 28.61 28.51 24.06
C LYS A 241 28.85 27.45 22.99
N THR A 242 29.67 26.45 23.27
CA THR A 242 29.93 25.34 22.36
C THR A 242 28.66 24.53 22.07
N ALA A 243 27.84 24.24 23.08
CA ALA A 243 26.58 23.53 22.90
C ALA A 243 25.61 24.31 21.98
N VAL A 244 25.48 25.63 22.17
CA VAL A 244 24.65 26.51 21.32
C VAL A 244 25.18 26.52 19.89
N THR A 245 26.48 26.74 19.67
CA THR A 245 27.08 26.76 18.32
C THR A 245 26.89 25.44 17.59
N ASN A 246 27.06 24.31 18.29
CA ASN A 246 26.85 22.98 17.72
C ASN A 246 25.38 22.73 17.38
N PHE A 247 24.46 23.11 18.27
CA PHE A 247 23.02 23.02 18.02
C PHE A 247 22.61 23.86 16.81
N GLN A 248 23.02 25.13 16.77
CA GLN A 248 22.76 26.04 15.64
C GLN A 248 23.25 25.45 14.32
N THR A 249 24.48 24.94 14.29
CA THR A 249 25.04 24.27 13.11
C THR A 249 24.17 23.09 12.68
N PHE A 250 23.76 22.26 13.65
CA PHE A 250 22.98 21.07 13.36
C PHE A 250 21.58 21.36 12.83
N VAL A 251 20.90 22.40 13.32
CA VAL A 251 19.53 22.76 12.88
C VAL A 251 19.51 23.75 11.71
N GLY A 252 20.67 24.14 11.17
CA GLY A 252 20.77 25.08 10.05
C GLY A 252 20.48 26.55 10.43
N LEU A 253 20.84 26.96 11.64
CA LEU A 253 20.87 28.37 12.07
C LEU A 253 22.30 28.93 11.93
N THR A 254 22.42 30.26 11.96
CA THR A 254 23.73 30.93 12.07
C THR A 254 24.42 30.50 13.36
N ALA A 255 25.60 29.89 13.25
CA ALA A 255 26.35 29.35 14.38
C ALA A 255 27.18 30.42 15.12
N ASP A 256 26.53 31.45 15.64
CA ASP A 256 27.16 32.59 16.33
C ASP A 256 27.36 32.36 17.86
N GLY A 257 26.78 31.30 18.41
CA GLY A 257 26.78 31.00 19.84
C GLY A 257 25.71 31.74 20.65
N TYR A 258 24.92 32.63 20.05
CA TYR A 258 23.87 33.37 20.73
C TYR A 258 22.53 32.61 20.67
N ALA A 259 21.99 32.26 21.83
CA ALA A 259 20.65 31.69 21.95
C ALA A 259 19.59 32.80 21.94
N GLY A 260 19.20 33.24 20.75
CA GLY A 260 18.06 34.14 20.51
C GLY A 260 16.73 33.41 20.27
N PRO A 261 15.64 34.12 19.93
CA PRO A 261 14.31 33.54 19.78
C PRO A 261 14.23 32.32 18.85
N GLN A 262 14.98 32.31 17.74
CA GLN A 262 15.01 31.15 16.82
C GLN A 262 15.66 29.91 17.46
N VAL A 263 16.70 30.10 18.28
CA VAL A 263 17.33 28.99 19.01
C VAL A 263 16.35 28.41 20.04
N TRP A 264 15.66 29.27 20.79
CA TRP A 264 14.65 28.84 21.74
C TRP A 264 13.51 28.08 21.08
N ALA A 265 12.98 28.60 19.97
CA ALA A 265 11.92 27.94 19.22
C ALA A 265 12.36 26.56 18.75
N SER A 266 13.53 26.46 18.09
CA SER A 266 14.07 25.17 17.61
C SER A 266 14.36 24.16 18.74
N LEU A 267 14.59 24.62 19.98
CA LEU A 267 14.82 23.73 21.12
C LEU A 267 13.52 23.18 21.74
N LEU A 268 12.41 23.92 21.65
CA LEU A 268 11.20 23.68 22.45
C LEU A 268 9.95 23.30 21.63
N VAL A 269 9.92 23.64 20.33
CA VAL A 269 8.84 23.26 19.42
C VAL A 269 9.41 22.70 18.11
N SER A 270 8.72 21.72 17.52
CA SER A 270 9.21 20.98 16.37
C SER A 270 9.50 21.90 15.17
N TYR A 271 8.55 22.72 14.75
CA TYR A 271 8.71 23.64 13.61
C TYR A 271 9.72 24.78 13.84
N GLY A 272 10.27 24.93 15.05
CA GLY A 272 11.14 26.05 15.39
C GLY A 272 10.45 27.41 15.21
N ASP A 273 11.10 28.35 14.52
CA ASP A 273 10.47 29.60 14.10
C ASP A 273 9.87 29.42 12.69
N PRO A 274 8.53 29.49 12.53
CA PRO A 274 7.87 29.22 11.24
C PRO A 274 8.21 30.28 10.17
N ASN A 275 8.80 31.41 10.56
CA ASN A 275 9.25 32.44 9.61
C ASN A 275 10.67 32.20 9.08
N ARG A 276 11.33 31.12 9.50
CA ARG A 276 12.66 30.77 8.96
C ARG A 276 12.54 30.53 7.46
N LYS A 277 13.38 31.24 6.70
CA LYS A 277 13.43 31.08 5.25
C LYS A 277 14.17 29.79 4.90
N GLY A 278 13.44 28.80 4.40
CA GLY A 278 14.00 27.57 3.87
C GLY A 278 14.72 27.77 2.54
N THR A 279 15.45 26.73 2.13
CA THR A 279 16.06 26.64 0.79
C THR A 279 15.58 25.42 0.04
N ALA A 280 14.75 24.59 0.67
CA ALA A 280 13.99 23.53 0.03
C ALA A 280 12.50 23.78 0.27
N CYS A 281 11.67 23.16 -0.53
CA CYS A 281 10.22 23.12 -0.31
C CYS A 281 9.68 21.79 -0.80
N ASP A 282 8.43 21.50 -0.51
CA ASP A 282 7.64 20.50 -1.23
C ASP A 282 6.27 21.09 -1.54
N CYS A 283 5.60 20.53 -2.53
CA CYS A 283 4.27 20.98 -2.92
C CYS A 283 3.57 19.92 -3.75
N SER A 284 2.24 19.90 -3.66
CA SER A 284 1.36 19.11 -4.53
C SER A 284 1.13 19.76 -5.90
N THR A 285 1.38 21.07 -6.01
CA THR A 285 1.15 21.85 -7.22
C THR A 285 2.19 21.56 -8.30
N THR A 286 1.75 21.27 -9.52
CA THR A 286 2.62 21.13 -10.70
C THR A 286 3.44 22.39 -10.95
N ILE A 287 4.75 22.20 -11.15
CA ILE A 287 5.72 23.27 -11.34
C ILE A 287 5.84 23.64 -12.82
N THR A 288 5.18 24.73 -13.20
CA THR A 288 5.38 25.38 -14.51
C THR A 288 6.65 26.23 -14.52
N SER A 289 7.06 26.71 -15.70
CA SER A 289 8.21 27.61 -15.84
C SER A 289 8.10 28.87 -14.98
N GLU A 290 6.91 29.47 -14.87
CA GLU A 290 6.67 30.66 -14.06
C GLU A 290 6.80 30.36 -12.57
N LYS A 291 6.29 29.21 -12.11
CA LYS A 291 6.41 28.77 -10.71
C LYS A 291 7.85 28.41 -10.37
N ALA A 292 8.56 27.72 -11.26
CA ALA A 292 9.99 27.44 -11.11
C ALA A 292 10.82 28.73 -10.99
N ALA A 293 10.50 29.74 -11.82
CA ALA A 293 11.12 31.06 -11.72
C ALA A 293 10.80 31.75 -10.39
N THR A 294 9.56 31.67 -9.89
CA THR A 294 9.17 32.17 -8.56
C THR A 294 9.97 31.49 -7.46
N LEU A 295 10.06 30.15 -7.46
CA LEU A 295 10.81 29.38 -6.46
C LEU A 295 12.27 29.83 -6.42
N LYS A 296 12.92 29.90 -7.59
CA LYS A 296 14.31 30.35 -7.72
C LYS A 296 14.51 31.78 -7.25
N ALA A 297 13.63 32.71 -7.65
CA ALA A 297 13.70 34.11 -7.26
C ALA A 297 13.55 34.30 -5.74
N ASN A 298 12.80 33.40 -5.10
CA ASN A 298 12.65 33.37 -3.65
C ASN A 298 13.77 32.61 -2.93
N GLY A 299 14.75 32.06 -3.64
CA GLY A 299 15.95 31.44 -3.06
C GLY A 299 15.82 29.95 -2.75
N TYR A 300 14.74 29.30 -3.21
CA TYR A 300 14.61 27.85 -3.17
C TYR A 300 15.56 27.21 -4.19
N LYS A 301 16.13 26.06 -3.79
CA LYS A 301 17.14 25.33 -4.56
C LYS A 301 16.70 23.91 -4.88
N VAL A 302 15.89 23.31 -4.01
CA VAL A 302 15.45 21.92 -4.10
C VAL A 302 13.94 21.87 -3.85
N VAL A 303 13.21 21.09 -4.62
CA VAL A 303 11.78 20.89 -4.45
C VAL A 303 11.42 19.41 -4.35
N GLY A 304 10.66 19.08 -3.32
CA GLY A 304 10.07 17.77 -3.10
C GLY A 304 8.86 17.62 -3.98
N ARG A 305 8.82 16.53 -4.74
CA ARG A 305 7.69 16.23 -5.64
C ARG A 305 7.29 14.77 -5.52
N TYR A 306 6.01 14.51 -5.71
CA TYR A 306 5.43 13.18 -5.56
C TYR A 306 5.79 12.30 -6.76
N LEU A 307 6.11 11.03 -6.52
CA LEU A 307 6.35 10.03 -7.55
C LEU A 307 5.06 9.44 -8.13
N THR A 308 3.99 9.43 -7.33
CA THR A 308 2.78 8.65 -7.59
C THR A 308 1.52 9.41 -7.20
N GLY A 309 0.38 8.84 -7.58
CA GLY A 309 -0.94 9.38 -7.24
C GLY A 309 -1.27 10.69 -7.95
N LYS A 310 -2.25 11.39 -7.39
CA LYS A 310 -2.85 12.60 -7.98
C LYS A 310 -1.84 13.73 -8.24
N PHE A 311 -0.82 13.86 -7.39
CA PHE A 311 0.12 15.00 -7.41
C PHE A 311 1.48 14.68 -8.01
N ARG A 312 1.60 13.50 -8.64
CA ARG A 312 2.87 13.01 -9.17
C ARG A 312 3.50 13.96 -10.18
N MET A 313 4.82 13.93 -10.23
CA MET A 313 5.59 14.69 -11.20
C MET A 313 5.72 13.95 -12.53
N THR A 314 5.96 14.71 -13.60
CA THR A 314 6.17 14.18 -14.96
C THR A 314 7.58 14.47 -15.46
N SER A 315 8.01 13.78 -16.52
CA SER A 315 9.29 14.06 -17.18
C SER A 315 9.38 15.50 -17.73
N SER A 316 8.28 16.08 -18.19
CA SER A 316 8.23 17.47 -18.65
C SER A 316 8.31 18.48 -17.50
N GLU A 317 7.70 18.18 -16.36
CA GLU A 317 7.86 18.96 -15.12
C GLU A 317 9.32 18.89 -14.64
N LEU A 318 9.93 17.71 -14.61
CA LEU A 318 11.35 17.55 -14.25
C LEU A 318 12.27 18.38 -15.13
N GLN A 319 12.09 18.34 -16.46
CA GLN A 319 12.86 19.17 -17.39
C GLN A 319 12.67 20.67 -17.11
N THR A 320 11.45 21.08 -16.76
CA THR A 320 11.14 22.46 -16.38
C THR A 320 11.90 22.88 -15.12
N ILE A 321 11.90 22.02 -14.09
CA ILE A 321 12.60 22.26 -12.83
C ILE A 321 14.11 22.37 -13.08
N PHE A 322 14.71 21.41 -13.79
CA PHE A 322 16.15 21.37 -14.06
C PHE A 322 16.63 22.53 -14.95
N THR A 323 15.87 22.89 -15.99
CA THR A 323 16.21 24.03 -16.87
C THR A 323 16.18 25.36 -16.12
N ASN A 324 15.36 25.44 -15.06
CA ASN A 324 15.34 26.58 -14.16
C ASN A 324 16.44 26.52 -13.08
N GLY A 325 17.28 25.47 -13.05
CA GLY A 325 18.40 25.33 -12.12
C GLY A 325 17.96 24.97 -10.69
N LEU A 326 16.77 24.39 -10.56
CA LEU A 326 16.28 23.78 -9.32
C LEU A 326 16.61 22.28 -9.33
N ARG A 327 16.63 21.67 -8.16
CA ARG A 327 16.85 20.23 -7.93
C ARG A 327 15.58 19.57 -7.43
N VAL A 328 15.46 18.25 -7.55
CA VAL A 328 14.28 17.49 -7.11
C VAL A 328 14.64 16.36 -6.16
N PHE A 329 13.88 16.20 -5.07
CA PHE A 329 13.86 14.96 -4.29
C PHE A 329 12.50 14.26 -4.42
N PRO A 330 12.46 12.96 -4.69
CA PRO A 330 11.21 12.23 -4.86
C PRO A 330 10.55 11.85 -3.52
N ILE A 331 9.24 12.10 -3.44
CA ILE A 331 8.36 11.73 -2.32
C ILE A 331 7.45 10.59 -2.79
N PHE A 332 7.32 9.54 -1.97
CA PHE A 332 6.34 8.48 -2.18
C PHE A 332 5.26 8.59 -1.10
N GLU A 333 4.05 8.94 -1.52
CA GLU A 333 2.89 9.09 -0.64
C GLU A 333 1.61 8.75 -1.40
N THR A 334 0.80 7.85 -0.85
CA THR A 334 -0.48 7.40 -1.42
C THR A 334 -1.60 7.50 -0.38
N ALA A 335 -1.66 6.61 0.61
CA ALA A 335 -2.71 6.54 1.63
C ALA A 335 -2.18 6.36 3.08
N GLY A 336 -0.92 6.73 3.33
CA GLY A 336 -0.18 6.55 4.60
C GLY A 336 -0.65 7.38 5.80
N THR A 337 -1.96 7.59 5.96
CA THR A 337 -2.59 8.48 6.95
C THR A 337 -3.18 7.75 8.17
N ASN A 338 -3.01 6.43 8.28
CA ASN A 338 -3.46 5.64 9.42
C ASN A 338 -2.67 4.33 9.57
N THR A 339 -2.73 3.71 10.76
CA THR A 339 -1.94 2.50 11.07
C THR A 339 -2.28 1.27 10.23
N ALA A 340 -3.50 1.14 9.69
CA ALA A 340 -3.91 -0.05 8.95
C ALA A 340 -3.21 -0.16 7.58
N TYR A 341 -2.75 0.97 7.05
CA TYR A 341 -1.95 1.04 5.83
C TYR A 341 -0.59 0.36 5.99
N PHE A 342 0.05 0.49 7.15
CA PHE A 342 1.44 0.07 7.37
C PHE A 342 1.56 -1.43 7.68
N THR A 343 1.40 -2.26 6.65
CA THR A 343 1.59 -3.71 6.70
C THR A 343 2.83 -4.15 5.92
N GLU A 344 3.35 -5.35 6.18
CA GLU A 344 4.49 -5.89 5.42
C GLU A 344 4.17 -6.00 3.92
N SER A 345 2.98 -6.50 3.56
CA SER A 345 2.50 -6.59 2.18
C SER A 345 2.42 -5.22 1.51
N GLN A 346 1.90 -4.21 2.21
CA GLN A 346 1.87 -2.84 1.69
C GLN A 346 3.28 -2.30 1.44
N GLY A 347 4.23 -2.55 2.34
CA GLY A 347 5.62 -2.11 2.14
C GLY A 347 6.28 -2.73 0.90
N ILE A 348 5.94 -3.98 0.55
CA ILE A 348 6.39 -4.61 -0.69
C ILE A 348 5.75 -3.91 -1.91
N ALA A 349 4.43 -3.68 -1.87
CA ALA A 349 3.72 -3.00 -2.94
C ALA A 349 4.26 -1.58 -3.17
N ASP A 350 4.43 -0.80 -2.11
CA ASP A 350 4.95 0.56 -2.15
C ASP A 350 6.38 0.62 -2.66
N ALA A 351 7.22 -0.34 -2.23
CA ALA A 351 8.58 -0.44 -2.72
C ALA A 351 8.62 -0.69 -4.24
N ASN A 352 7.77 -1.58 -4.73
CA ASN A 352 7.64 -1.86 -6.15
C ASN A 352 7.24 -0.60 -6.90
N THR A 353 6.12 0.03 -6.53
CA THR A 353 5.64 1.24 -7.18
C THR A 353 6.70 2.36 -7.12
N ALA A 354 7.38 2.56 -5.99
CA ALA A 354 8.46 3.55 -5.88
C ALA A 354 9.63 3.29 -6.84
N ILE A 355 10.14 2.06 -6.90
CA ILE A 355 11.26 1.67 -7.79
C ILE A 355 10.87 1.87 -9.25
N LEU A 356 9.65 1.46 -9.58
CA LEU A 356 9.04 1.56 -10.90
C LEU A 356 8.92 3.04 -11.29
N SER A 357 8.13 3.84 -10.56
CA SER A 357 7.92 5.26 -10.84
C SER A 357 9.21 6.07 -10.90
N ALA A 358 10.17 5.82 -10.00
CA ALA A 358 11.47 6.48 -10.06
C ALA A 358 12.28 6.05 -11.31
N GLY A 359 12.20 4.78 -11.71
CA GLY A 359 12.81 4.26 -12.93
C GLY A 359 12.28 4.90 -14.21
N ASN A 360 10.96 5.07 -14.31
CA ASN A 360 10.29 5.77 -15.43
C ASN A 360 10.77 7.18 -15.62
N LEU A 361 10.85 7.91 -14.52
CA LEU A 361 11.25 9.31 -14.52
C LEU A 361 12.76 9.46 -14.73
N GLY A 362 13.51 8.34 -14.83
CA GLY A 362 14.94 8.33 -15.12
C GLY A 362 15.82 8.64 -13.91
N PHE A 363 15.32 8.54 -12.68
CA PHE A 363 16.15 8.84 -11.51
C PHE A 363 17.38 7.93 -11.46
N ASP A 364 18.53 8.54 -11.24
CA ASP A 364 19.81 7.85 -11.23
C ASP A 364 20.01 7.03 -9.96
N ALA A 365 20.96 6.10 -10.03
CA ALA A 365 21.37 5.33 -8.86
C ALA A 365 21.89 6.25 -7.73
N GLY A 366 21.53 5.94 -6.49
CA GLY A 366 21.84 6.71 -5.30
C GLY A 366 20.74 7.71 -4.90
N THR A 367 19.74 7.96 -5.74
CA THR A 367 18.59 8.82 -5.41
C THR A 367 17.86 8.32 -4.16
N ILE A 368 17.54 9.22 -3.24
CA ILE A 368 16.78 8.92 -2.03
C ILE A 368 15.29 9.15 -2.31
N ILE A 369 14.45 8.14 -2.07
CA ILE A 369 12.99 8.22 -2.18
C ILE A 369 12.40 8.30 -0.77
N TYR A 370 11.67 9.36 -0.44
CA TYR A 370 11.11 9.58 0.89
C TYR A 370 9.70 8.98 1.00
N PHE A 371 9.56 7.87 1.73
CA PHE A 371 8.26 7.23 1.99
C PHE A 371 7.55 7.91 3.15
N ALA A 372 6.30 8.34 2.93
CA ALA A 372 5.53 9.11 3.88
C ALA A 372 4.81 8.26 4.95
N VAL A 373 4.97 8.68 6.21
CA VAL A 373 4.15 8.26 7.35
C VAL A 373 3.46 9.51 7.90
N ASP A 374 2.30 9.84 7.36
CA ASP A 374 1.63 11.14 7.58
C ASP A 374 0.46 11.05 8.56
N TYR A 375 0.74 10.58 9.78
CA TYR A 375 -0.23 10.60 10.88
C TYR A 375 0.43 10.56 12.25
N ASP A 376 -0.34 10.86 13.31
CA ASP A 376 0.13 10.80 14.69
C ASP A 376 0.14 9.35 15.21
N ALA A 377 1.17 8.60 14.84
CA ALA A 377 1.34 7.22 15.27
C ALA A 377 1.71 7.10 16.76
N MET A 378 1.02 6.21 17.47
CA MET A 378 1.37 5.84 18.84
C MET A 378 2.65 5.00 18.88
N ASP A 379 3.36 5.00 19.99
CA ASP A 379 4.66 4.32 20.11
C ASP A 379 4.61 2.80 19.79
N TYR A 380 3.50 2.14 20.11
CA TYR A 380 3.29 0.73 19.76
C TYR A 380 3.02 0.53 18.26
N GLU A 381 2.38 1.48 17.58
CA GLU A 381 2.13 1.42 16.12
C GLU A 381 3.44 1.59 15.35
N VAL A 382 4.33 2.46 15.83
CA VAL A 382 5.69 2.57 15.28
C VAL A 382 6.43 1.23 15.38
N THR A 383 6.31 0.57 16.53
CA THR A 383 6.98 -0.71 16.79
C THR A 383 6.41 -1.86 15.96
N ASN A 384 5.08 -1.97 15.93
CA ASN A 384 4.39 -3.18 15.47
C ASN A 384 3.95 -3.10 14.00
N SER A 385 3.89 -1.90 13.42
CA SER A 385 3.36 -1.69 12.06
C SER A 385 4.38 -0.98 11.17
N ILE A 386 4.86 0.20 11.58
CA ILE A 386 5.71 1.04 10.72
C ILE A 386 7.12 0.44 10.54
N ILE A 387 7.78 -0.03 11.60
CA ILE A 387 9.11 -0.64 11.48
C ILE A 387 9.08 -1.90 10.58
N PRO A 388 8.14 -2.86 10.74
CA PRO A 388 7.98 -3.99 9.82
C PRO A 388 7.70 -3.58 8.37
N TYR A 389 6.86 -2.56 8.15
CA TYR A 389 6.61 -2.00 6.81
C TYR A 389 7.91 -1.48 6.15
N PHE A 390 8.74 -0.74 6.88
CA PHE A 390 10.03 -0.26 6.34
C PHE A 390 11.06 -1.38 6.15
N GLN A 391 10.99 -2.44 6.96
CA GLN A 391 11.80 -3.64 6.75
C GLN A 391 11.48 -4.28 5.40
N SER A 392 10.19 -4.46 5.07
CA SER A 392 9.79 -5.09 3.81
C SER A 392 10.16 -4.22 2.60
N ILE A 393 10.07 -2.88 2.70
CA ILE A 393 10.61 -1.97 1.68
C ILE A 393 12.10 -2.22 1.46
N LYS A 394 12.88 -2.33 2.54
CA LYS A 394 14.34 -2.54 2.45
C LYS A 394 14.69 -3.86 1.78
N GLU A 395 13.98 -4.93 2.14
CA GLU A 395 14.15 -6.25 1.53
C GLU A 395 13.83 -6.21 0.04
N GLU A 396 12.76 -5.52 -0.36
CA GLU A 396 12.34 -5.42 -1.74
C GLU A 396 13.27 -4.54 -2.59
N PHE A 397 13.77 -3.43 -2.04
CA PHE A 397 14.81 -2.61 -2.69
C PHE A 397 16.09 -3.41 -2.94
N ASN A 398 16.50 -4.26 -2.00
CA ASN A 398 17.65 -5.16 -2.18
C ASN A 398 17.40 -6.16 -3.32
N ARG A 399 16.18 -6.70 -3.40
CA ARG A 399 15.79 -7.73 -4.35
C ARG A 399 15.67 -7.20 -5.78
N LEU A 400 14.97 -6.08 -5.98
CA LEU A 400 14.59 -5.59 -7.31
C LEU A 400 15.60 -4.64 -7.93
N SER A 401 16.13 -3.73 -7.12
CA SER A 401 16.92 -2.62 -7.64
C SER A 401 18.41 -2.81 -7.44
N SER A 402 18.86 -3.92 -6.82
CA SER A 402 20.25 -4.08 -6.35
C SER A 402 20.72 -2.87 -5.52
N ASN A 403 19.82 -2.27 -4.72
CA ASN A 403 20.03 -0.99 -4.03
C ASN A 403 20.30 0.20 -4.96
N LYS A 404 19.68 0.26 -6.15
CA LYS A 404 19.76 1.43 -7.05
C LYS A 404 19.32 2.69 -6.31
N TYR A 405 18.23 2.63 -5.56
CA TYR A 405 17.73 3.75 -4.79
C TYR A 405 18.00 3.57 -3.29
N LYS A 406 17.99 4.69 -2.57
CA LYS A 406 18.09 4.75 -1.11
C LYS A 406 16.71 5.07 -0.53
N ILE A 407 16.44 4.53 0.65
CA ILE A 407 15.16 4.72 1.34
C ILE A 407 15.29 5.93 2.25
N GLY A 408 14.47 6.95 2.03
CA GLY A 408 14.21 8.05 2.95
C GLY A 408 12.87 7.84 3.64
N ILE A 409 12.65 8.54 4.75
CA ILE A 409 11.36 8.56 5.45
C ILE A 409 10.87 9.99 5.60
N TYR A 410 9.59 10.23 5.29
CA TYR A 410 8.85 11.40 5.74
C TYR A 410 8.00 11.07 6.96
N GLY A 411 8.06 11.89 8.01
CA GLY A 411 7.19 11.74 9.18
C GLY A 411 7.69 12.43 10.46
N PRO A 412 7.03 12.19 11.60
CA PRO A 412 7.40 12.77 12.89
C PRO A 412 8.78 12.34 13.38
N ARG A 413 9.42 13.19 14.17
CA ARG A 413 10.80 12.99 14.70
C ARG A 413 11.02 11.61 15.33
N ASN A 414 10.08 11.13 16.14
CA ASN A 414 10.18 9.81 16.77
C ASN A 414 10.20 8.69 15.73
N ILE A 415 9.28 8.71 14.76
CA ILE A 415 9.15 7.69 13.73
C ILE A 415 10.42 7.66 12.88
N CYS A 416 10.85 8.83 12.38
CA CYS A 416 12.07 8.97 11.60
C CYS A 416 13.30 8.43 12.35
N SER A 417 13.45 8.79 13.63
CA SER A 417 14.59 8.34 14.44
C SER A 417 14.59 6.83 14.66
N ARG A 418 13.40 6.23 14.90
CA ARG A 418 13.28 4.79 15.18
C ARG A 418 13.47 3.94 13.93
N VAL A 419 12.93 4.36 12.78
CA VAL A 419 13.14 3.67 11.50
C VAL A 419 14.62 3.75 11.08
N ALA A 420 15.26 4.92 11.27
CA ALA A 420 16.69 5.07 11.03
C ALA A 420 17.53 4.19 11.98
N ALA A 421 17.20 4.13 13.26
CA ALA A 421 17.87 3.29 14.24
C ALA A 421 17.73 1.78 13.95
N ALA A 422 16.60 1.37 13.35
CA ALA A 422 16.40 0.01 12.86
C ALA A 422 17.20 -0.31 11.58
N GLY A 423 17.80 0.70 10.93
CA GLY A 423 18.63 0.54 9.73
C GLY A 423 17.84 0.53 8.42
N TYR A 424 16.57 0.94 8.44
CA TYR A 424 15.68 0.86 7.27
C TYR A 424 15.51 2.18 6.51
N SER A 425 15.98 3.30 7.06
CA SER A 425 16.06 4.58 6.34
C SER A 425 17.46 5.18 6.38
N TYR A 426 17.83 5.83 5.28
CA TYR A 426 19.12 6.50 5.04
C TYR A 426 19.09 7.98 5.42
N SER A 427 17.93 8.62 5.26
CA SER A 427 17.72 10.06 5.45
C SER A 427 16.30 10.33 5.95
N SER A 428 16.10 11.48 6.61
CA SER A 428 14.78 11.89 7.11
C SER A 428 14.33 13.22 6.49
N PHE A 429 13.10 13.24 6.02
CA PHE A 429 12.31 14.43 5.74
C PHE A 429 11.31 14.57 6.90
N VAL A 430 11.42 15.60 7.72
CA VAL A 430 10.75 15.62 9.02
C VAL A 430 9.50 16.49 8.97
N SER A 431 8.35 15.97 9.41
CA SER A 431 7.06 16.67 9.43
C SER A 431 6.89 17.57 10.67
N ASP A 432 7.85 18.47 10.89
CA ASP A 432 7.92 19.27 12.11
C ASP A 432 6.82 20.33 12.24
N MET A 433 6.16 20.71 11.14
CA MET A 433 4.97 21.58 11.13
C MET A 433 3.75 20.92 11.80
N SER A 434 3.68 19.59 11.83
CA SER A 434 2.70 18.79 12.58
C SER A 434 3.04 18.76 14.07
N SER A 435 3.16 19.93 14.69
CA SER A 435 3.58 20.13 16.09
C SER A 435 2.62 19.57 17.14
N GLY A 436 1.39 19.24 16.74
CA GLY A 436 0.43 18.53 17.58
C GLY A 436 0.70 17.02 17.71
N PHE A 437 1.45 16.44 16.78
CA PHE A 437 1.70 14.99 16.77
C PHE A 437 2.59 14.60 17.93
N SER A 438 2.21 13.54 18.64
CA SER A 438 2.92 13.00 19.79
C SER A 438 4.39 12.68 19.47
N GLY A 439 4.67 12.19 18.25
CA GLY A 439 6.01 11.88 17.75
C GLY A 439 6.93 13.09 17.54
N ASN A 440 6.41 14.32 17.65
CA ASN A 440 7.17 15.57 17.55
C ASN A 440 7.40 16.26 18.90
N ILE A 441 6.73 15.83 19.98
CA ILE A 441 6.81 16.50 21.29
C ILE A 441 7.72 15.71 22.24
N GLY A 442 8.84 16.33 22.62
CA GLY A 442 9.85 15.67 23.47
C GLY A 442 10.81 14.77 22.70
N TYR A 443 10.85 14.90 21.36
CA TYR A 443 11.78 14.19 20.50
C TYR A 443 12.74 15.15 19.81
N LYS A 444 14.00 14.73 19.71
CA LYS A 444 15.07 15.48 19.05
C LYS A 444 14.88 15.38 17.53
N LEU A 445 15.28 16.41 16.80
CA LEU A 445 15.38 16.32 15.34
C LEU A 445 16.36 15.17 14.97
N PRO A 446 15.98 14.22 14.09
CA PRO A 446 16.79 13.04 13.77
C PRO A 446 18.18 13.40 13.23
N VAL A 447 19.23 12.69 13.64
CA VAL A 447 20.61 12.99 13.20
C VAL A 447 20.76 12.94 11.67
N GLY A 448 19.99 12.09 11.00
CA GLY A 448 19.96 11.92 9.54
C GLY A 448 19.07 12.89 8.77
N TRP A 449 18.50 13.93 9.41
CA TRP A 449 17.58 14.85 8.73
C TRP A 449 18.23 15.56 7.53
N ALA A 450 17.54 15.55 6.40
CA ALA A 450 17.87 16.27 5.17
C ALA A 450 16.96 17.48 4.99
N PHE A 451 15.65 17.27 5.18
CA PHE A 451 14.62 18.28 5.04
C PHE A 451 13.79 18.34 6.32
N ASP A 452 13.43 19.54 6.74
CA ASP A 452 12.67 19.83 7.95
C ASP A 452 11.53 20.78 7.59
N GLN A 453 10.30 20.25 7.54
CA GLN A 453 9.10 20.96 7.11
C GLN A 453 8.54 21.78 8.26
N ILE A 454 8.50 23.11 8.12
CA ILE A 454 8.21 24.00 9.26
C ILE A 454 6.98 24.90 9.10
N SER A 455 6.51 25.12 7.87
CA SER A 455 5.38 26.04 7.62
C SER A 455 4.86 25.94 6.20
N THR A 456 3.55 26.09 6.00
CA THR A 456 2.97 26.35 4.67
C THR A 456 2.96 27.85 4.37
N ILE A 457 3.42 28.25 3.19
CA ILE A 457 3.43 29.66 2.74
C ILE A 457 3.04 29.77 1.26
N SER A 458 2.53 30.93 0.85
CA SER A 458 2.31 31.29 -0.56
C SER A 458 3.35 32.31 -1.03
N ILE A 459 3.96 32.09 -2.20
CA ILE A 459 4.95 33.00 -2.79
C ILE A 459 4.64 33.29 -4.27
N GLY A 460 5.13 34.43 -4.77
CA GLY A 460 4.90 34.85 -6.15
C GLY A 460 3.53 35.52 -6.36
N THR A 461 3.16 35.72 -7.62
CA THR A 461 1.94 36.40 -8.05
C THR A 461 1.48 35.89 -9.42
N GLY A 462 0.20 36.03 -9.76
CA GLY A 462 -0.32 35.66 -11.08
C GLY A 462 -0.10 34.17 -11.38
N THR A 463 0.35 33.85 -12.59
CA THR A 463 0.65 32.47 -13.02
C THR A 463 1.84 31.84 -12.28
N GLY A 464 2.69 32.67 -11.65
CA GLY A 464 3.80 32.21 -10.82
C GLY A 464 3.48 32.12 -9.33
N LEU A 465 2.23 32.36 -8.91
CA LEU A 465 1.80 32.13 -7.52
C LEU A 465 1.83 30.63 -7.22
N ILE A 466 2.46 30.25 -6.12
CA ILE A 466 2.54 28.86 -5.66
C ILE A 466 2.48 28.80 -4.14
N GLU A 467 1.62 27.91 -3.62
CA GLU A 467 1.63 27.49 -2.22
C GLU A 467 2.61 26.32 -2.08
N ILE A 468 3.45 26.40 -1.05
CA ILE A 468 4.49 25.43 -0.76
C ILE A 468 4.54 25.16 0.74
N ASP A 469 5.00 23.97 1.08
CA ASP A 469 5.55 23.72 2.39
C ASP A 469 7.04 24.09 2.39
N ASN A 470 7.40 25.02 3.27
CA ASN A 470 8.72 25.60 3.38
C ASN A 470 9.60 24.70 4.25
N ASN A 471 10.70 24.23 3.63
CA ASN A 471 11.59 23.24 4.23
C ASN A 471 12.97 23.83 4.49
N ILE A 472 13.45 23.68 5.73
CA ILE A 472 14.86 23.88 6.02
C ILE A 472 15.63 22.70 5.43
N CYS A 473 16.76 22.97 4.79
CA CYS A 473 17.61 21.94 4.20
C CYS A 473 18.95 21.87 4.96
N SER A 474 19.31 20.69 5.43
CA SER A 474 20.60 20.44 6.10
C SER A 474 21.77 20.30 5.11
N ASN A 475 21.47 20.21 3.81
CA ASN A 475 22.38 19.86 2.71
C ASN A 475 22.92 18.42 2.76
N LYS A 476 22.39 17.52 3.61
CA LYS A 476 22.74 16.09 3.57
C LYS A 476 22.18 15.39 2.34
N ASP A 477 21.02 15.84 1.88
CA ASP A 477 20.46 15.52 0.58
C ASP A 477 20.10 16.83 -0.11
N MET A 478 20.46 16.93 -1.38
CA MET A 478 20.19 18.10 -2.22
C MET A 478 19.28 17.73 -3.40
N GLY A 479 18.72 16.52 -3.41
CA GLY A 479 18.03 15.98 -4.57
C GLY A 479 18.94 15.83 -5.79
N VAL A 480 18.35 15.47 -6.91
CA VAL A 480 19.02 15.36 -8.21
C VAL A 480 18.83 16.64 -9.03
N ASP A 481 19.78 16.93 -9.91
CA ASP A 481 19.73 18.04 -10.87
C ASP A 481 19.52 17.59 -12.31
N HIS A 482 19.40 16.28 -12.53
CA HIS A 482 19.07 15.65 -13.80
C HIS A 482 18.51 14.26 -13.56
N VAL A 483 18.00 13.66 -14.63
CA VAL A 483 17.57 12.27 -14.72
C VAL A 483 18.07 11.69 -16.05
N THR A 484 18.35 10.39 -16.08
CA THR A 484 18.78 9.67 -17.28
C THR A 484 17.65 8.75 -17.74
N ILE A 485 16.95 9.15 -18.80
CA ILE A 485 16.00 8.26 -19.49
C ILE A 485 16.82 7.39 -20.45
N ALA A 486 16.71 6.07 -20.32
CA ALA A 486 17.37 5.14 -21.22
C ALA A 486 16.81 5.34 -22.64
N SER A 487 17.69 5.66 -23.61
CA SER A 487 17.32 5.82 -25.01
C SER A 487 16.62 4.57 -25.56
N GLY A 488 15.51 4.79 -26.27
CA GLY A 488 14.67 3.75 -26.87
C GLY A 488 15.44 2.71 -27.69
N VAL A 489 14.90 1.50 -27.71
CA VAL A 489 15.42 0.40 -28.53
C VAL A 489 14.74 0.47 -29.89
N ASP A 490 15.53 0.53 -30.96
CA ASP A 490 15.04 0.66 -32.34
C ASP A 490 14.34 -0.60 -32.88
N ASN A 491 14.27 -1.68 -32.10
CA ASN A 491 13.59 -2.93 -32.48
C ASN A 491 13.07 -3.70 -31.26
N TRP A 492 11.80 -3.47 -30.92
CA TRP A 492 11.10 -4.12 -29.83
C TRP A 492 10.86 -5.62 -30.09
N ASP A 493 10.74 -6.04 -31.36
CA ASP A 493 10.55 -7.45 -31.75
C ASP A 493 11.79 -8.31 -31.48
N ALA A 494 12.99 -7.71 -31.47
CA ALA A 494 14.25 -8.42 -31.18
C ALA A 494 14.48 -8.69 -29.67
N LEU A 495 13.65 -8.12 -28.79
CA LEU A 495 13.69 -8.33 -27.33
C LEU A 495 12.69 -9.40 -26.85
N ILE A 496 11.82 -9.89 -27.73
CA ILE A 496 10.97 -11.06 -27.47
C ILE A 496 11.58 -12.25 -28.21
N ASP A 497 12.63 -12.83 -27.62
CA ASP A 497 13.08 -14.18 -27.94
C ASP A 497 13.03 -15.02 -26.66
N ASP A 498 11.86 -15.08 -26.04
CA ASP A 498 11.69 -15.79 -24.77
C ASP A 498 10.59 -16.85 -24.85
N SER A 499 11.06 -18.09 -25.03
CA SER A 499 10.27 -19.31 -24.97
C SER A 499 9.46 -19.46 -23.66
N ASP A 500 9.72 -18.68 -22.62
CA ASP A 500 9.06 -18.80 -21.33
C ASP A 500 7.68 -18.11 -21.23
N ILE A 501 7.38 -17.09 -22.04
CA ILE A 501 6.02 -16.47 -22.05
C ILE A 501 5.02 -17.39 -22.77
N ILE A 502 5.41 -17.95 -23.92
CA ILE A 502 4.60 -18.95 -24.63
C ILE A 502 4.42 -20.19 -23.76
N LYS A 503 5.48 -20.65 -23.08
CA LYS A 503 5.36 -21.75 -22.10
C LYS A 503 4.40 -21.41 -20.97
N LYS A 504 4.38 -20.19 -20.44
CA LYS A 504 3.49 -19.79 -19.34
C LYS A 504 2.02 -19.70 -19.77
N ILE A 505 1.73 -19.15 -20.96
CA ILE A 505 0.38 -19.18 -21.55
C ILE A 505 -0.07 -20.63 -21.74
N ASN A 506 0.81 -21.47 -22.29
CA ASN A 506 0.54 -22.91 -22.47
C ASN A 506 0.39 -23.65 -21.12
N ASN A 507 1.06 -23.20 -20.05
CA ASN A 507 0.95 -23.78 -18.72
C ASN A 507 -0.35 -23.37 -18.01
N SER A 508 -0.80 -22.12 -18.21
CA SER A 508 -2.11 -21.65 -17.77
C SER A 508 -3.22 -22.42 -18.48
N ASP A 509 -3.13 -22.60 -19.80
CA ASP A 509 -4.08 -23.42 -20.55
C ASP A 509 -4.05 -24.89 -20.07
N TYR A 510 -2.86 -25.43 -19.77
CA TYR A 510 -2.72 -26.77 -19.19
C TYR A 510 -3.38 -26.89 -17.80
N LEU A 511 -3.23 -25.91 -16.90
CA LEU A 511 -3.85 -25.92 -15.58
C LEU A 511 -5.37 -25.76 -15.67
N TYR A 512 -5.85 -24.94 -16.61
CA TYR A 512 -7.27 -24.80 -16.92
C TYR A 512 -7.88 -26.13 -17.35
N ASP A 513 -7.19 -26.84 -18.25
CA ASP A 513 -7.58 -28.16 -18.76
C ASP A 513 -7.48 -29.24 -17.66
N GLN A 514 -6.46 -29.20 -16.80
CA GLN A 514 -6.33 -30.13 -15.68
C GLN A 514 -7.42 -29.95 -14.62
N ALA A 515 -7.85 -28.71 -14.33
CA ALA A 515 -8.98 -28.46 -13.45
C ALA A 515 -10.28 -29.05 -14.02
N GLU A 516 -10.48 -28.97 -15.33
CA GLU A 516 -11.59 -29.59 -16.04
C GLU A 516 -11.54 -31.12 -15.95
N ILE A 517 -10.36 -31.71 -16.20
CA ILE A 517 -10.12 -33.15 -16.11
C ILE A 517 -10.35 -33.66 -14.68
N ASN A 518 -9.84 -32.96 -13.67
CA ASN A 518 -9.97 -33.36 -12.26
C ASN A 518 -11.41 -33.20 -11.75
N PHE A 519 -12.16 -32.21 -12.22
CA PHE A 519 -13.60 -32.14 -11.97
C PHE A 519 -14.34 -33.32 -12.59
N ASN A 520 -14.07 -33.63 -13.86
CA ASN A 520 -14.69 -34.76 -14.56
C ASN A 520 -14.32 -36.12 -13.93
N ASN A 521 -13.15 -36.22 -13.30
CA ASN A 521 -12.71 -37.40 -12.56
C ASN A 521 -13.19 -37.42 -11.08
N GLY A 522 -13.98 -36.42 -10.65
CA GLY A 522 -14.52 -36.34 -9.28
C GLY A 522 -13.50 -35.97 -8.21
N VAL A 523 -12.32 -35.50 -8.62
CA VAL A 523 -11.21 -35.06 -7.73
C VAL A 523 -11.48 -33.64 -7.20
N LEU A 524 -12.17 -32.80 -7.97
CA LEU A 524 -12.54 -31.43 -7.60
C LEU A 524 -14.06 -31.25 -7.53
N THR A 525 -14.52 -30.36 -6.65
CA THR A 525 -15.90 -29.84 -6.71
C THR A 525 -16.03 -28.79 -7.82
N TYR A 526 -17.27 -28.54 -8.26
CA TYR A 526 -17.56 -27.50 -9.25
C TYR A 526 -17.04 -26.12 -8.80
N ASP A 527 -17.22 -25.76 -7.52
CA ASP A 527 -16.76 -24.49 -6.97
C ASP A 527 -15.22 -24.38 -6.98
N GLN A 528 -14.52 -25.47 -6.67
CA GLN A 528 -13.05 -25.52 -6.72
C GLN A 528 -12.53 -25.39 -8.16
N LYS A 529 -13.09 -26.15 -9.10
CA LYS A 529 -12.79 -26.02 -10.54
C LYS A 529 -12.98 -24.59 -11.02
N THR A 530 -14.13 -24.00 -10.70
CA THR A 530 -14.51 -22.67 -11.19
C THR A 530 -13.59 -21.59 -10.59
N THR A 531 -13.18 -21.75 -9.33
CA THR A 531 -12.20 -20.87 -8.68
C THR A 531 -10.84 -20.93 -9.36
N ILE A 532 -10.33 -22.13 -9.63
CA ILE A 532 -9.04 -22.34 -10.31
C ILE A 532 -9.10 -21.75 -11.73
N GLN A 533 -10.13 -22.08 -12.50
CA GLN A 533 -10.30 -21.61 -13.87
C GLN A 533 -10.42 -20.08 -13.96
N ASN A 534 -11.11 -19.44 -13.01
CA ASN A 534 -11.21 -17.98 -12.96
C ASN A 534 -9.87 -17.31 -12.59
N SER A 535 -9.10 -17.89 -11.67
CA SER A 535 -7.77 -17.39 -11.29
C SER A 535 -6.78 -17.48 -12.45
N VAL A 536 -6.73 -18.63 -13.12
CA VAL A 536 -5.85 -18.89 -14.27
C VAL A 536 -6.18 -17.96 -15.44
N ARG A 537 -7.47 -17.71 -15.68
CA ARG A 537 -7.93 -16.78 -16.73
C ARG A 537 -7.50 -15.34 -16.46
N ASN A 538 -7.62 -14.89 -15.21
CA ASN A 538 -7.21 -13.54 -14.80
C ASN A 538 -5.70 -13.33 -14.96
N GLU A 539 -4.89 -14.31 -14.58
CA GLU A 539 -3.42 -14.25 -14.73
C GLU A 539 -2.99 -14.25 -16.20
N ALA A 540 -3.64 -15.07 -17.03
CA ALA A 540 -3.44 -15.05 -18.47
C ALA A 540 -3.79 -13.67 -19.07
N ASP A 541 -4.90 -13.06 -18.63
CA ASP A 541 -5.32 -11.75 -19.11
C ASP A 541 -4.36 -10.63 -18.67
N ILE A 542 -3.79 -10.69 -17.47
CA ILE A 542 -2.71 -9.77 -17.06
C ILE A 542 -1.48 -9.93 -17.96
N ALA A 543 -1.07 -11.17 -18.26
CA ALA A 543 0.06 -11.42 -19.15
C ALA A 543 -0.18 -10.93 -20.59
N ARG A 544 -1.41 -11.06 -21.09
CA ARG A 544 -1.85 -10.52 -22.39
C ARG A 544 -1.84 -9.00 -22.38
N ALA A 545 -2.40 -8.38 -21.34
CA ALA A 545 -2.41 -6.94 -21.17
C ALA A 545 -0.98 -6.39 -21.16
N ASP A 546 -0.08 -6.98 -20.38
CA ASP A 546 1.35 -6.63 -20.32
C ASP A 546 2.03 -6.66 -21.70
N TYR A 547 1.78 -7.71 -22.47
CA TYR A 547 2.31 -7.84 -23.84
C TYR A 547 1.79 -6.71 -24.73
N ILE A 548 0.50 -6.39 -24.65
CA ILE A 548 -0.13 -5.36 -25.46
C ILE A 548 0.29 -3.96 -25.02
N VAL A 549 0.47 -3.69 -23.72
CA VAL A 549 1.04 -2.43 -23.21
C VAL A 549 2.43 -2.18 -23.78
N SER A 550 3.21 -3.26 -23.92
CA SER A 550 4.56 -3.21 -24.50
C SER A 550 4.53 -3.12 -26.03
N ASN A 551 3.50 -3.69 -26.67
CA ASN A 551 3.40 -3.81 -28.14
C ASN A 551 2.00 -3.41 -28.64
N PRO A 552 1.58 -2.15 -28.42
CA PRO A 552 0.19 -1.73 -28.67
C PRO A 552 -0.18 -1.74 -30.16
N TYR A 553 0.82 -1.79 -31.04
CA TYR A 553 0.67 -1.83 -32.49
C TYR A 553 0.80 -3.23 -33.10
N SER A 554 1.03 -4.27 -32.29
CA SER A 554 1.19 -5.65 -32.78
C SER A 554 -0.11 -6.20 -33.38
N ASP A 555 -0.01 -7.11 -34.35
CA ASP A 555 -1.15 -7.84 -34.91
C ASP A 555 -1.98 -8.54 -33.83
N TYR A 556 -1.28 -9.04 -32.81
CA TYR A 556 -1.87 -9.64 -31.62
C TYR A 556 -2.73 -8.65 -30.82
N ALA A 557 -2.23 -7.43 -30.59
CA ALA A 557 -2.98 -6.39 -29.87
C ALA A 557 -4.31 -6.07 -30.57
N TYR A 558 -4.29 -5.87 -31.89
CA TYR A 558 -5.50 -5.60 -32.66
C TYR A 558 -6.44 -6.81 -32.73
N GLY A 559 -5.89 -8.03 -32.85
CA GLY A 559 -6.68 -9.26 -32.88
C GLY A 559 -7.39 -9.57 -31.56
N VAL A 560 -6.76 -9.23 -30.42
CA VAL A 560 -7.31 -9.49 -29.08
C VAL A 560 -8.26 -8.39 -28.62
N LEU A 561 -7.96 -7.12 -28.92
CA LEU A 561 -8.74 -5.97 -28.46
C LEU A 561 -9.84 -5.53 -29.44
N GLY A 562 -9.81 -6.06 -30.67
CA GLY A 562 -10.85 -5.82 -31.68
C GLY A 562 -10.87 -4.42 -32.29
N GLY A 563 -9.85 -3.60 -32.07
CA GLY A 563 -9.69 -2.27 -32.67
C GLY A 563 -9.22 -2.29 -34.13
N SER A 564 -8.92 -1.11 -34.69
CA SER A 564 -8.54 -0.96 -36.11
C SER A 564 -7.18 -0.28 -36.27
N LYS A 565 -6.31 -0.88 -37.08
CA LYS A 565 -5.04 -0.28 -37.51
C LYS A 565 -5.24 1.00 -38.31
N GLU A 566 -6.37 1.12 -39.03
CA GLU A 566 -6.67 2.29 -39.86
C GLU A 566 -7.04 3.53 -39.03
N SER A 567 -7.64 3.32 -37.85
CA SER A 567 -7.97 4.41 -36.90
C SER A 567 -6.85 4.69 -35.89
N GLY A 568 -5.78 3.88 -35.89
CA GLY A 568 -4.71 3.95 -34.90
C GLY A 568 -5.15 3.60 -33.47
N ASN A 569 -6.38 3.11 -33.28
CA ASN A 569 -6.95 2.80 -31.97
C ASN A 569 -7.03 1.27 -31.77
N PRO A 570 -6.28 0.70 -30.81
CA PRO A 570 -6.32 -0.73 -30.54
C PRO A 570 -7.60 -1.21 -29.84
N LEU A 571 -8.43 -0.32 -29.24
CA LEU A 571 -9.73 -0.66 -28.66
C LEU A 571 -10.92 -0.23 -29.54
N ASN A 572 -11.99 -1.03 -29.53
CA ASN A 572 -13.24 -0.74 -30.26
C ASN A 572 -14.40 -0.24 -29.39
N ARG A 573 -14.19 -0.02 -28.09
CA ARG A 573 -15.19 0.49 -27.16
C ARG A 573 -14.60 1.49 -26.17
N GLU A 574 -15.44 2.39 -25.65
CA GLU A 574 -15.09 3.34 -24.58
C GLU A 574 -15.16 2.66 -23.20
N LEU A 575 -14.27 3.05 -22.28
CA LEU A 575 -14.25 2.53 -20.91
C LEU A 575 -14.50 3.64 -19.89
N TYR A 576 -15.53 3.46 -19.06
CA TYR A 576 -15.88 4.40 -17.98
C TYR A 576 -16.81 3.77 -16.95
N ASN A 577 -16.79 4.27 -15.72
CA ASN A 577 -17.67 3.81 -14.66
C ASN A 577 -19.13 4.20 -14.95
N THR A 578 -20.02 3.23 -15.11
CA THR A 578 -21.46 3.47 -15.28
C THR A 578 -22.16 3.42 -13.93
N GLN A 579 -23.07 4.34 -13.59
CA GLN A 579 -23.93 4.25 -12.38
C GLN A 579 -24.94 3.08 -12.42
N SER A 580 -24.79 2.15 -13.36
CA SER A 580 -25.54 0.90 -13.49
C SER A 580 -24.91 -0.18 -12.62
N SER A 581 -25.71 -1.12 -12.11
CA SER A 581 -25.31 -2.22 -11.22
C SER A 581 -24.35 -3.26 -11.83
N SER A 582 -23.79 -3.01 -13.01
CA SER A 582 -22.83 -3.89 -13.70
C SER A 582 -21.51 -3.15 -13.93
N GLN A 583 -20.52 -3.37 -13.05
CA GLN A 583 -19.19 -2.79 -13.19
C GLN A 583 -18.53 -3.29 -14.49
N LEU A 584 -17.91 -2.40 -15.26
CA LEU A 584 -17.11 -2.79 -16.42
C LEU A 584 -15.94 -3.65 -15.94
N SER A 585 -15.73 -4.79 -16.59
CA SER A 585 -14.65 -5.71 -16.28
C SER A 585 -14.10 -6.42 -17.51
N GLY A 586 -12.85 -6.89 -17.42
CA GLY A 586 -12.19 -7.67 -18.46
C GLY A 586 -10.78 -7.19 -18.85
N LEU A 587 -10.21 -7.86 -19.85
CA LEU A 587 -8.84 -7.66 -20.32
C LEU A 587 -8.51 -6.22 -20.73
N ASP A 588 -9.46 -5.50 -21.32
CA ASP A 588 -9.29 -4.11 -21.72
C ASP A 588 -9.21 -3.15 -20.52
N VAL A 589 -9.96 -3.43 -19.46
CA VAL A 589 -9.80 -2.73 -18.17
C VAL A 589 -8.44 -3.04 -17.56
N ILE A 590 -8.02 -4.32 -17.60
CA ILE A 590 -6.67 -4.72 -17.15
C ILE A 590 -5.62 -3.95 -17.95
N LEU A 591 -5.74 -3.90 -19.28
CA LEU A 591 -4.82 -3.16 -20.15
C LEU A 591 -4.70 -1.68 -19.76
N ILE A 592 -5.83 -1.00 -19.57
CA ILE A 592 -5.86 0.41 -19.17
C ILE A 592 -5.20 0.61 -17.81
N GLN A 593 -5.56 -0.23 -16.84
CA GLN A 593 -4.96 -0.20 -15.52
C GLN A 593 -3.44 -0.42 -15.59
N ARG A 594 -2.98 -1.37 -16.42
CA ARG A 594 -1.55 -1.68 -16.60
C ARG A 594 -0.78 -0.56 -17.31
N VAL A 595 -1.34 0.09 -18.32
CA VAL A 595 -0.68 1.24 -18.97
C VAL A 595 -0.68 2.47 -18.06
N LEU A 596 -1.75 2.70 -17.30
CA LEU A 596 -1.81 3.78 -16.33
C LEU A 596 -0.85 3.54 -15.17
N GLU A 597 -0.73 2.31 -14.69
CA GLU A 597 0.27 1.90 -13.71
C GLU A 597 1.69 2.05 -14.24
N LEU A 598 1.93 1.63 -15.49
CA LEU A 598 3.19 1.89 -16.17
C LEU A 598 3.49 3.39 -16.20
N TYR A 599 2.49 4.25 -16.35
CA TYR A 599 2.69 5.69 -16.35
C TYR A 599 2.59 6.34 -14.95
N GLY A 600 2.48 5.53 -13.90
CA GLY A 600 2.40 5.97 -12.50
C GLY A 600 1.06 6.62 -12.11
N TYR A 601 0.03 6.50 -12.93
CA TYR A 601 -1.32 7.04 -12.68
C TYR A 601 -2.21 6.08 -11.89
N PHE A 602 -1.93 4.78 -11.88
CA PHE A 602 -2.78 3.76 -11.26
C PHE A 602 -1.97 2.83 -10.35
N ASP A 603 -2.48 2.60 -9.15
CA ASP A 603 -2.08 1.54 -8.24
C ASP A 603 -3.32 0.67 -7.94
N ILE A 604 -3.16 -0.65 -7.82
CA ILE A 604 -4.29 -1.52 -7.46
C ILE A 604 -4.66 -1.26 -5.99
N PRO A 605 -5.93 -0.97 -5.67
CA PRO A 605 -6.36 -0.85 -4.27
C PRO A 605 -6.24 -2.18 -3.51
N ASP A 606 -5.99 -2.10 -2.20
CA ASP A 606 -5.91 -3.27 -1.32
C ASP A 606 -7.12 -4.20 -1.44
N GLY A 607 -6.82 -5.50 -1.59
CA GLY A 607 -7.83 -6.56 -1.72
C GLY A 607 -8.60 -6.56 -3.05
N GLN A 608 -8.22 -5.73 -4.02
CA GLN A 608 -8.79 -5.75 -5.37
C GLN A 608 -7.88 -6.46 -6.37
N PHE A 609 -8.50 -6.96 -7.45
CA PHE A 609 -7.81 -7.53 -8.59
C PHE A 609 -7.91 -6.57 -9.77
N TYR A 610 -6.97 -6.65 -10.71
CA TYR A 610 -7.12 -5.98 -12.00
C TYR A 610 -8.41 -6.41 -12.70
N GLY A 611 -8.86 -5.56 -13.61
CA GLY A 611 -9.95 -5.88 -14.51
C GLY A 611 -11.32 -5.45 -14.01
N ILE A 612 -11.42 -4.57 -13.02
CA ILE A 612 -12.66 -3.86 -12.66
C ILE A 612 -12.44 -2.35 -12.78
N TYR A 613 -13.24 -1.70 -13.62
CA TYR A 613 -13.17 -0.25 -13.83
C TYR A 613 -13.96 0.44 -12.72
N GLY A 614 -13.32 0.65 -11.57
CA GLY A 614 -13.89 1.31 -10.39
C GLY A 614 -13.43 2.78 -10.25
N PRO A 615 -13.83 3.45 -9.16
CA PRO A 615 -13.45 4.83 -8.87
C PRO A 615 -11.93 5.09 -8.95
N ALA A 616 -11.10 4.16 -8.48
CA ALA A 616 -9.64 4.30 -8.56
C ALA A 616 -9.11 4.35 -10.01
N THR A 617 -9.72 3.58 -10.93
CA THR A 617 -9.35 3.62 -12.35
C THR A 617 -9.86 4.89 -13.01
N GLU A 618 -11.06 5.35 -12.66
CA GLU A 618 -11.62 6.61 -13.13
C GLU A 618 -10.74 7.81 -12.70
N ASP A 619 -10.33 7.86 -11.43
CA ASP A 619 -9.43 8.89 -10.89
C ASP A 619 -8.07 8.89 -11.60
N ALA A 620 -7.52 7.69 -11.88
CA ALA A 620 -6.28 7.53 -12.64
C ALA A 620 -6.41 8.08 -14.08
N VAL A 621 -7.55 7.81 -14.74
CA VAL A 621 -7.84 8.32 -16.09
C VAL A 621 -8.05 9.83 -16.08
N THR A 622 -8.80 10.37 -15.11
CA THR A 622 -8.97 11.82 -14.94
C THR A 622 -7.63 12.51 -14.77
N SER A 623 -6.76 11.98 -13.92
CA SER A 623 -5.39 12.51 -13.72
C SER A 623 -4.58 12.46 -15.02
N TYR A 624 -4.69 11.37 -15.79
CA TYR A 624 -4.08 11.24 -17.12
C TYR A 624 -4.56 12.29 -18.11
N GLN A 625 -5.85 12.55 -18.12
CA GLN A 625 -6.45 13.52 -19.02
C GLN A 625 -6.01 14.95 -18.69
N GLU A 626 -5.98 15.31 -17.41
CA GLU A 626 -5.51 16.62 -16.92
C GLU A 626 -4.06 16.87 -17.36
N ASP A 627 -3.17 15.90 -17.14
CA ASP A 627 -1.74 16.06 -17.40
C ASP A 627 -1.38 16.08 -18.89
N ASN A 628 -2.21 15.46 -19.74
CA ASN A 628 -2.00 15.44 -21.19
C ASN A 628 -2.80 16.52 -21.93
N GLY A 629 -3.52 17.40 -21.22
CA GLY A 629 -4.28 18.49 -21.82
C GLY A 629 -5.41 18.02 -22.73
N ILE A 630 -5.99 16.86 -22.44
CA ILE A 630 -7.16 16.31 -23.14
C ILE A 630 -8.42 16.43 -22.26
N THR A 631 -9.60 16.19 -22.82
CA THR A 631 -10.87 16.34 -22.08
C THR A 631 -10.87 15.50 -20.81
N VAL A 632 -11.13 16.15 -19.67
CA VAL A 632 -11.17 15.54 -18.34
C VAL A 632 -12.59 15.06 -18.05
N ASP A 633 -12.87 13.80 -18.35
CA ASP A 633 -14.20 13.19 -18.18
C ASP A 633 -14.17 11.80 -17.51
N GLY A 634 -12.99 11.31 -17.12
CA GLY A 634 -12.81 9.99 -16.49
C GLY A 634 -13.05 8.81 -17.45
N ARG A 635 -13.21 9.09 -18.75
CA ARG A 635 -13.50 8.10 -19.79
C ARG A 635 -12.28 7.82 -20.64
N VAL A 636 -11.94 6.54 -20.83
CA VAL A 636 -11.00 6.15 -21.87
C VAL A 636 -11.74 6.10 -23.21
N GLY A 637 -11.91 7.29 -23.79
CA GLY A 637 -12.36 7.47 -25.17
C GLY A 637 -11.20 7.38 -26.17
N THR A 638 -11.49 7.59 -27.45
CA THR A 638 -10.51 7.49 -28.55
C THR A 638 -9.27 8.36 -28.36
N VAL A 639 -9.43 9.58 -27.84
CA VAL A 639 -8.32 10.52 -27.60
C VAL A 639 -7.46 10.06 -26.43
N ALA A 640 -8.06 9.68 -25.30
CA ALA A 640 -7.33 9.15 -24.15
C ALA A 640 -6.55 7.89 -24.53
N MET A 641 -7.18 6.99 -25.29
CA MET A 641 -6.56 5.77 -25.77
C MET A 641 -5.39 6.03 -26.73
N ALA A 642 -5.58 6.91 -27.72
CA ALA A 642 -4.52 7.27 -28.66
C ALA A 642 -3.33 7.91 -27.96
N THR A 643 -3.59 8.70 -26.91
CA THR A 643 -2.52 9.32 -26.12
C THR A 643 -1.83 8.28 -25.24
N LEU A 644 -2.58 7.38 -24.58
CA LEU A 644 -2.01 6.33 -23.73
C LEU A 644 -1.04 5.44 -24.50
N PHE A 645 -1.32 5.15 -25.76
CA PHE A 645 -0.48 4.26 -26.56
C PHE A 645 0.39 4.97 -27.61
N SER A 646 0.45 6.30 -27.60
CA SER A 646 1.17 7.08 -28.62
C SER A 646 2.68 6.79 -28.67
N GLU A 647 3.29 7.11 -29.83
CA GLU A 647 4.74 7.07 -29.99
C GLU A 647 5.47 8.05 -29.05
N SER A 648 4.87 9.20 -28.73
CA SER A 648 5.45 10.19 -27.82
C SER A 648 5.64 9.70 -26.39
N ASN A 649 4.96 8.61 -26.01
CA ASN A 649 5.09 7.95 -24.71
C ASN A 649 5.98 6.69 -24.78
N GLN A 650 6.68 6.44 -25.90
CA GLN A 650 7.58 5.28 -26.06
C GLN A 650 8.74 5.28 -25.06
N ASP A 651 9.27 6.44 -24.69
CA ASP A 651 10.40 6.56 -23.76
C ASP A 651 10.06 6.07 -22.34
N GLN A 652 8.77 5.97 -22.00
CA GLN A 652 8.30 5.40 -20.72
C GLN A 652 8.27 3.86 -20.73
N ARG A 653 8.38 3.21 -21.91
CA ARG A 653 8.28 1.75 -22.09
C ARG A 653 9.67 1.09 -22.21
N THR A 654 10.60 1.34 -21.28
CA THR A 654 12.04 0.96 -21.43
C THR A 654 12.37 -0.54 -21.21
N PRO A 655 13.53 -1.06 -21.67
CA PRO A 655 13.99 -2.43 -21.39
C PRO A 655 14.16 -2.79 -19.90
N TYR A 656 14.39 -1.79 -19.05
CA TYR A 656 14.43 -1.95 -17.59
C TYR A 656 13.04 -2.35 -17.05
N TRP A 657 11.96 -1.84 -17.65
CA TRP A 657 10.59 -2.27 -17.37
C TRP A 657 10.33 -3.71 -17.74
N LEU A 658 10.83 -4.17 -18.90
CA LEU A 658 10.69 -5.56 -19.30
C LEU A 658 11.40 -6.51 -18.31
N GLN A 659 12.54 -6.11 -17.74
CA GLN A 659 13.20 -6.87 -16.67
C GLN A 659 12.40 -6.88 -15.37
N LEU A 660 11.89 -5.74 -14.90
CA LEU A 660 11.08 -5.67 -13.67
C LEU A 660 9.73 -6.39 -13.81
N LEU A 661 9.09 -6.29 -14.97
CA LEU A 661 7.89 -7.04 -15.34
C LEU A 661 8.17 -8.55 -15.34
N ASN A 662 9.32 -8.98 -15.88
CA ASN A 662 9.79 -10.37 -15.81
C ASN A 662 10.07 -10.85 -14.38
N MET A 663 10.49 -9.95 -13.48
CA MET A 663 10.64 -10.25 -12.05
C MET A 663 9.29 -10.29 -11.32
N TRP A 664 8.35 -9.42 -11.67
CA TRP A 664 6.96 -9.41 -11.18
C TRP A 664 6.25 -10.72 -11.56
N ARG A 665 6.47 -11.19 -12.79
CA ARG A 665 6.07 -12.52 -13.30
C ARG A 665 6.69 -13.70 -12.54
N GLY A 666 7.75 -13.48 -11.75
CA GLY A 666 8.37 -14.49 -10.89
C GLY A 666 7.94 -14.39 -9.41
N GLN A 667 7.29 -13.29 -9.04
CA GLN A 667 6.84 -12.99 -7.68
C GLN A 667 5.37 -13.21 -7.42
N HIS A 668 4.55 -13.43 -8.45
CA HIS A 668 3.20 -13.98 -8.27
C HIS A 668 3.30 -15.34 -7.58
N HIS A 669 3.27 -15.32 -6.25
CA HIS A 669 3.26 -16.45 -5.32
C HIS A 669 2.10 -17.44 -5.61
N LEU A 670 1.08 -17.00 -6.37
CA LEU A 670 -0.03 -17.83 -6.84
C LEU A 670 0.35 -18.79 -7.99
N VAL A 671 1.42 -18.51 -8.73
CA VAL A 671 1.90 -19.38 -9.83
C VAL A 671 2.77 -20.53 -9.32
N ARG A 672 3.27 -20.47 -8.08
CA ARG A 672 4.16 -21.52 -7.55
C ARG A 672 3.50 -22.43 -6.51
N ASP A 673 2.61 -21.91 -5.67
CA ASP A 673 2.26 -22.59 -4.41
C ASP A 673 0.76 -22.98 -4.28
N HIS A 674 -0.11 -22.74 -5.27
CA HIS A 674 -1.47 -23.31 -5.26
C HIS A 674 -1.56 -24.55 -6.17
N GLU A 675 -1.35 -25.72 -5.57
CA GLU A 675 -1.77 -27.10 -5.97
C GLU A 675 -0.65 -28.16 -5.99
N ALA A 676 0.64 -27.80 -5.93
CA ALA A 676 1.70 -28.81 -5.77
C ALA A 676 1.69 -29.49 -4.39
N GLU A 677 1.19 -28.82 -3.35
CA GLU A 677 1.13 -29.38 -1.99
C GLU A 677 -0.20 -30.08 -1.64
N LYS A 678 -1.17 -30.15 -2.57
CA LYS A 678 -2.43 -30.91 -2.36
C LYS A 678 -2.61 -32.12 -3.26
N LEU A 679 -1.73 -32.34 -4.23
CA LEU A 679 -1.65 -33.58 -5.00
C LEU A 679 -0.54 -34.48 -4.44
N HIS A 680 -0.81 -35.11 -3.29
CA HIS A 680 -0.05 -36.28 -2.87
C HIS A 680 -0.28 -37.42 -3.87
N ALA A 681 0.66 -37.59 -4.80
CA ALA A 681 0.86 -38.87 -5.49
C ALA A 681 2.36 -39.08 -5.70
N ASP A 682 2.97 -39.77 -4.73
CA ASP A 682 4.27 -40.43 -4.89
C ASP A 682 4.24 -41.33 -6.12
N THR A 683 4.91 -40.95 -7.20
CA THR A 683 5.55 -41.91 -8.10
C THR A 683 6.62 -41.21 -8.96
N GLU A 684 7.88 -41.45 -8.63
CA GLU A 684 8.99 -41.25 -9.56
C GLU A 684 8.73 -42.04 -10.85
N VAL A 685 8.63 -41.36 -11.98
CA VAL A 685 8.87 -41.98 -13.30
C VAL A 685 10.11 -41.33 -13.90
N THR A 686 11.22 -42.08 -13.84
CA THR A 686 12.47 -41.75 -14.52
C THR A 686 12.27 -41.84 -16.03
N ILE A 687 12.33 -40.73 -16.76
CA ILE A 687 12.47 -40.76 -18.23
C ILE A 687 13.95 -40.61 -18.59
N GLN A 688 14.52 -41.65 -19.20
CA GLN A 688 15.88 -41.62 -19.70
C GLN A 688 16.06 -40.58 -20.82
N LYS A 689 17.14 -39.80 -20.69
CA LYS A 689 17.61 -38.83 -21.68
C LYS A 689 18.23 -39.56 -22.88
N GLY A 690 17.53 -39.56 -24.01
CA GLY A 690 18.03 -40.09 -25.29
C GLY A 690 18.15 -39.00 -26.35
N SER A 691 19.32 -38.39 -26.49
CA SER A 691 19.67 -37.50 -27.61
C SER A 691 20.23 -38.32 -28.78
N LYS A 692 19.64 -38.16 -29.97
CA LYS A 692 20.34 -38.38 -31.25
C LYS A 692 19.69 -37.58 -32.39
N ASN A 693 20.46 -36.65 -32.94
CA ASN A 693 20.20 -35.89 -34.18
C ASN A 693 19.09 -34.82 -34.21
N GLY A 694 18.90 -34.08 -33.11
CA GLY A 694 18.50 -32.66 -33.18
C GLY A 694 17.18 -32.30 -33.87
N ILE A 695 16.19 -33.20 -33.95
CA ILE A 695 14.84 -32.87 -34.45
C ILE A 695 13.81 -33.61 -33.58
N ASN A 696 12.97 -32.85 -32.87
CA ASN A 696 11.74 -33.38 -32.25
C ASN A 696 10.73 -33.68 -33.36
N VAL A 697 10.28 -34.93 -33.45
CA VAL A 697 9.21 -35.39 -34.36
C VAL A 697 7.89 -35.46 -33.58
N GLY A 698 6.79 -35.09 -34.24
CA GLY A 698 5.44 -35.11 -33.68
C GLY A 698 5.02 -36.49 -33.17
N TYR A 699 3.97 -36.49 -32.33
CA TYR A 699 3.45 -37.70 -31.70
C TYR A 699 2.67 -38.55 -32.71
N ALA A 700 2.88 -39.85 -32.65
CA ALA A 700 2.06 -40.84 -33.33
C ALA A 700 1.56 -41.78 -32.24
N ASP A 701 0.23 -41.92 -32.14
CA ASP A 701 -0.40 -42.73 -31.11
C ASP A 701 -0.92 -44.03 -31.72
N ILE A 702 -0.90 -45.11 -30.92
CA ILE A 702 -1.47 -46.40 -31.33
C ILE A 702 -2.88 -46.47 -30.77
N VAL A 703 -3.85 -46.27 -31.64
CA VAL A 703 -5.25 -46.38 -31.25
C VAL A 703 -5.72 -47.80 -31.53
N LYS A 704 -6.36 -48.41 -30.53
CA LYS A 704 -6.92 -49.75 -30.64
C LYS A 704 -8.39 -49.62 -30.98
N ILE A 705 -8.76 -49.98 -32.20
CA ILE A 705 -10.15 -50.06 -32.64
C ILE A 705 -10.45 -51.55 -32.74
N ASP A 706 -11.25 -52.05 -31.80
CA ASP A 706 -11.47 -53.46 -31.51
C ASP A 706 -10.17 -54.26 -31.27
N THR A 707 -9.94 -55.37 -31.99
CA THR A 707 -8.78 -56.26 -31.82
C THR A 707 -7.57 -55.87 -32.67
N LYS A 708 -7.62 -54.77 -33.41
CA LYS A 708 -6.52 -54.33 -34.29
C LYS A 708 -5.91 -53.00 -33.82
N GLN A 709 -4.61 -52.87 -34.04
CA GLN A 709 -3.84 -51.66 -33.74
C GLN A 709 -3.65 -50.86 -35.04
N VAL A 710 -3.97 -49.57 -35.00
CA VAL A 710 -3.81 -48.65 -36.14
C VAL A 710 -3.04 -47.42 -35.68
N TRP A 711 -2.26 -46.83 -36.59
CA TRP A 711 -1.50 -45.61 -36.33
C TRP A 711 -2.34 -44.38 -36.66
N GLU A 712 -2.49 -43.47 -35.70
CA GLU A 712 -3.00 -42.13 -35.95
C GLU A 712 -1.82 -41.15 -36.01
N VAL A 713 -1.70 -40.42 -37.12
CA VAL A 713 -0.67 -39.38 -37.29
C VAL A 713 -1.37 -38.02 -37.26
N LYS A 714 -1.10 -37.23 -36.22
CA LYS A 714 -1.62 -35.86 -36.11
C LYS A 714 -0.54 -34.85 -36.52
N PRO A 715 -0.85 -33.85 -37.36
CA PRO A 715 0.10 -32.81 -37.70
C PRO A 715 0.40 -31.91 -36.50
N ASP A 716 1.63 -31.40 -36.45
CA ASP A 716 2.08 -30.37 -35.53
C ASP A 716 1.48 -29.01 -35.97
N LYS A 717 0.66 -28.40 -35.10
CA LYS A 717 -0.08 -27.15 -35.40
C LYS A 717 0.82 -25.92 -35.49
N GLU A 718 2.11 -26.01 -35.13
CA GLU A 718 2.97 -24.82 -34.98
C GLU A 718 4.07 -24.65 -36.04
N LYS A 719 4.08 -25.38 -37.18
CA LYS A 719 5.20 -25.23 -38.14
C LYS A 719 4.93 -24.94 -39.60
N TYR A 720 3.68 -24.83 -40.06
CA TYR A 720 3.41 -24.43 -41.46
C TYR A 720 2.18 -23.53 -41.60
N TYR A 721 2.43 -22.23 -41.75
CA TYR A 721 1.55 -21.32 -42.48
C TYR A 721 2.16 -21.12 -43.88
N GLY A 722 1.60 -21.78 -44.91
CA GLY A 722 1.97 -21.57 -46.31
C GLY A 722 1.53 -22.71 -47.26
N PRO A 723 1.30 -22.45 -48.56
CA PRO A 723 0.45 -23.26 -49.44
C PRO A 723 1.09 -24.56 -50.01
N ASN A 724 2.06 -25.16 -49.32
CA ASN A 724 2.74 -26.38 -49.80
C ASN A 724 2.37 -27.60 -48.94
N GLY A 725 1.47 -28.44 -49.44
CA GLY A 725 1.14 -29.73 -48.84
C GLY A 725 2.31 -30.73 -48.80
N ILE A 726 2.18 -31.78 -48.00
CA ILE A 726 3.17 -32.85 -47.82
C ILE A 726 3.49 -33.52 -49.17
N GLY A 727 4.72 -33.39 -49.66
CA GLY A 727 5.14 -33.97 -50.95
C GLY A 727 5.36 -35.50 -50.89
N THR A 728 5.04 -36.20 -51.99
CA THR A 728 5.17 -37.67 -52.18
C THR A 728 6.56 -38.25 -51.85
N LYS A 729 7.63 -37.44 -51.94
CA LYS A 729 9.00 -37.82 -51.55
C LYS A 729 9.20 -37.97 -50.03
N GLN A 730 8.41 -37.26 -49.24
CA GLN A 730 8.46 -37.27 -47.78
C GLN A 730 7.69 -38.47 -47.21
N LEU A 731 6.54 -38.79 -47.83
CA LEU A 731 5.78 -40.04 -47.59
C LEU A 731 6.62 -41.30 -47.88
N THR A 732 7.38 -41.29 -48.99
CA THR A 732 8.28 -42.41 -49.37
C THR A 732 9.46 -42.59 -48.40
N ARG A 733 9.89 -41.52 -47.70
CA ARG A 733 10.96 -41.60 -46.68
C ARG A 733 10.47 -42.18 -45.36
N TYR A 734 9.22 -41.92 -44.95
CA TYR A 734 8.61 -42.55 -43.78
C TYR A 734 8.40 -44.06 -43.97
N ILE A 735 7.96 -44.47 -45.17
CA ILE A 735 7.79 -45.89 -45.55
C ILE A 735 9.14 -46.65 -45.57
N ASN A 736 10.23 -46.01 -46.02
CA ASN A 736 11.56 -46.63 -46.08
C ASN A 736 12.30 -46.63 -44.73
N ALA A 737 11.92 -45.78 -43.77
CA ALA A 737 12.55 -45.68 -42.44
C ALA A 737 12.05 -46.78 -41.47
N SER A 738 10.88 -47.36 -41.71
CA SER A 738 10.36 -48.50 -40.94
C SER A 738 10.91 -49.83 -41.50
N MET A 739 12.10 -50.26 -41.06
CA MET A 739 12.61 -51.62 -41.33
C MET A 739 11.84 -52.71 -40.56
N ILE A 740 10.52 -52.75 -40.69
CA ILE A 740 9.67 -53.79 -40.09
C ILE A 740 8.73 -54.32 -41.17
N THR A 741 9.25 -55.24 -41.97
CA THR A 741 8.43 -56.17 -42.74
C THR A 741 7.79 -57.15 -41.77
N ASN A 742 6.54 -56.89 -41.38
CA ASN A 742 5.45 -57.86 -41.31
C ASN A 742 4.30 -57.33 -40.43
N GLN A 743 3.09 -57.34 -41.02
CA GLN A 743 1.76 -57.24 -40.40
C GLN A 743 1.11 -55.85 -40.22
N PHE A 744 0.72 -55.17 -41.31
CA PHE A 744 -0.42 -54.23 -41.30
C PHE A 744 -1.11 -54.17 -42.70
N GLU A 745 -2.45 -54.09 -42.73
CA GLU A 745 -3.30 -54.03 -43.94
C GLU A 745 -4.24 -52.79 -43.88
N GLY A 746 -3.87 -51.61 -44.41
CA GLY A 746 -4.80 -50.45 -44.64
C GLY A 746 -4.23 -49.01 -44.51
N PRO A 747 -4.79 -47.95 -45.17
CA PRO A 747 -4.14 -46.63 -45.39
C PRO A 747 -4.55 -45.45 -44.44
N LEU A 748 -3.76 -44.33 -44.46
CA LEU A 748 -3.85 -43.06 -43.67
C LEU A 748 -4.76 -41.94 -44.27
N VAL A 749 -5.26 -40.96 -43.46
CA VAL A 749 -6.10 -39.78 -43.88
C VAL A 749 -5.71 -38.43 -43.16
N ALA A 750 -5.83 -37.25 -43.81
CA ALA A 750 -5.55 -35.86 -43.31
C ALA A 750 -6.46 -34.74 -43.95
N GLY A 751 -6.68 -33.54 -43.34
CA GLY A 751 -7.47 -32.39 -43.93
C GLY A 751 -7.42 -30.98 -43.23
N ASP A 752 -7.77 -29.86 -43.95
CA ASP A 752 -7.29 -28.42 -43.86
C ASP A 752 -8.37 -27.25 -44.02
N THR A 753 -7.94 -25.94 -44.11
CA THR A 753 -8.46 -24.51 -43.87
C THR A 753 -9.29 -23.63 -44.93
N VAL A 754 -10.20 -22.63 -44.58
CA VAL A 754 -10.30 -21.08 -44.49
C VAL A 754 -10.50 -20.18 -45.79
N GLN A 755 -11.46 -19.20 -45.93
CA GLN A 755 -11.40 -17.66 -45.87
C GLN A 755 -12.76 -16.98 -46.32
N GLU A 756 -13.43 -16.02 -45.64
CA GLU A 756 -13.41 -14.50 -45.51
C GLU A 756 -14.23 -13.62 -46.51
N GLU A 757 -15.13 -12.72 -46.00
CA GLU A 757 -15.30 -11.26 -46.36
C GLU A 757 -16.66 -10.56 -45.98
N PHE A 758 -16.56 -9.33 -45.43
CA PHE A 758 -17.48 -8.15 -45.23
C PHE A 758 -18.65 -8.06 -44.18
N ILE A 759 -18.79 -6.83 -43.63
CA ILE A 759 -19.52 -6.34 -42.43
C ILE A 759 -20.71 -5.42 -42.81
N TYR A 760 -21.82 -5.34 -42.03
CA TYR A 760 -22.57 -4.08 -41.68
C TYR A 760 -23.61 -4.30 -40.54
N TYR A 761 -23.85 -3.25 -39.74
CA TYR A 761 -24.49 -3.21 -38.40
C TYR A 761 -26.02 -2.91 -38.33
N SER A 762 -26.62 -3.28 -37.17
CA SER A 762 -27.71 -2.61 -36.39
C SER A 762 -29.17 -3.10 -36.56
N PRO A 763 -30.07 -2.88 -35.57
CA PRO A 763 -30.09 -3.37 -34.18
C PRO A 763 -31.43 -4.07 -33.82
N ASP A 764 -31.39 -4.85 -32.75
CA ASP A 764 -32.52 -5.36 -31.97
C ASP A 764 -33.39 -6.51 -32.53
N GLU A 765 -33.36 -7.58 -31.73
CA GLU A 765 -34.14 -8.82 -31.78
C GLU A 765 -33.88 -9.74 -32.98
N CYS A 766 -32.93 -10.68 -32.83
CA CYS A 766 -33.14 -12.08 -33.21
C CYS A 766 -31.98 -13.02 -32.86
N ILE A 767 -32.38 -14.28 -32.69
CA ILE A 767 -31.63 -15.53 -32.78
C ILE A 767 -30.56 -15.47 -33.88
N HIS A 768 -29.31 -15.87 -33.58
CA HIS A 768 -28.26 -16.02 -34.58
C HIS A 768 -28.32 -17.40 -35.26
N ILE A 769 -28.40 -17.39 -36.59
CA ILE A 769 -28.16 -18.52 -37.50
C ILE A 769 -27.15 -18.00 -38.54
N ARG A 770 -26.04 -18.70 -38.81
CA ARG A 770 -25.21 -18.48 -40.02
C ARG A 770 -25.25 -19.72 -40.90
N GLY A 771 -25.65 -19.54 -42.16
CA GLY A 771 -25.71 -20.58 -43.18
C GLY A 771 -24.49 -20.56 -44.12
N GLY A 772 -24.13 -21.73 -44.65
CA GLY A 772 -23.26 -21.86 -45.82
C GLY A 772 -24.05 -21.85 -47.12
N VAL A 773 -23.48 -21.39 -48.23
CA VAL A 773 -24.07 -21.57 -49.56
C VAL A 773 -22.99 -21.88 -50.62
N GLY A 774 -22.98 -23.13 -51.09
CA GLY A 774 -22.20 -23.64 -52.22
C GLY A 774 -22.48 -25.15 -52.39
N PRO A 775 -22.49 -25.72 -53.60
CA PRO A 775 -23.48 -26.71 -54.03
C PRO A 775 -23.06 -28.17 -53.74
N SER A 776 -23.07 -28.58 -52.47
CA SER A 776 -23.29 -29.99 -52.10
C SER A 776 -23.77 -30.09 -50.65
N PRO A 777 -24.74 -30.97 -50.35
CA PRO A 777 -25.58 -30.86 -49.16
C PRO A 777 -25.05 -31.76 -48.04
N GLU A 778 -24.30 -31.20 -47.07
CA GLU A 778 -23.97 -31.89 -45.81
C GLU A 778 -23.63 -30.87 -44.73
N THR A 779 -24.67 -30.22 -44.19
CA THR A 779 -24.62 -29.49 -42.92
C THR A 779 -25.89 -29.82 -42.11
N GLY A 780 -25.72 -30.45 -40.95
CA GLY A 780 -26.78 -30.66 -39.96
C GLY A 780 -26.99 -29.41 -39.07
N LEU A 781 -28.23 -29.26 -38.60
CA LEU A 781 -28.77 -28.17 -37.77
C LEU A 781 -28.87 -28.65 -36.31
N ILE A 782 -28.48 -27.85 -35.31
CA ILE A 782 -28.88 -28.05 -33.91
C ILE A 782 -29.70 -26.84 -33.46
N LEU A 783 -30.94 -27.09 -33.02
CA LEU A 783 -31.80 -26.15 -32.31
C LEU A 783 -31.96 -26.67 -30.87
N TYR A 784 -31.81 -25.80 -29.88
CA TYR A 784 -32.32 -26.06 -28.53
C TYR A 784 -33.37 -25.00 -28.18
N GLU A 785 -34.48 -25.45 -27.62
CA GLU A 785 -35.53 -24.61 -27.06
C GLU A 785 -35.37 -24.61 -25.53
N VAL A 786 -35.17 -23.44 -24.92
CA VAL A 786 -35.42 -23.26 -23.49
C VAL A 786 -36.85 -22.75 -23.36
N ARG A 787 -37.73 -23.53 -22.72
CA ARG A 787 -39.01 -22.99 -22.20
C ARG A 787 -38.97 -22.81 -20.69
N PRO A 788 -39.66 -21.78 -20.15
CA PRO A 788 -39.61 -21.45 -18.74
C PRO A 788 -40.49 -22.42 -17.93
N ASN A 789 -39.92 -22.95 -16.83
CA ASN A 789 -40.58 -23.51 -15.64
C ASN A 789 -41.58 -24.68 -15.80
N SER A 790 -41.10 -25.92 -15.63
CA SER A 790 -41.63 -26.88 -14.63
C SER A 790 -40.67 -28.06 -14.40
N ASP A 791 -40.31 -28.25 -13.13
CA ASP A 791 -39.53 -29.34 -12.51
C ASP A 791 -40.37 -30.64 -12.42
N PRO A 792 -39.89 -31.82 -11.93
CA PRO A 792 -38.55 -32.42 -11.91
C PRO A 792 -38.52 -33.86 -12.51
N GLY A 793 -37.34 -34.33 -12.88
CA GLY A 793 -36.98 -35.74 -12.62
C GLY A 793 -36.74 -36.65 -13.82
N VAL A 794 -35.44 -36.90 -14.07
CA VAL A 794 -34.77 -38.19 -14.41
C VAL A 794 -35.33 -38.98 -15.64
N VAL A 795 -34.60 -39.57 -16.58
CA VAL A 795 -33.34 -40.31 -16.57
C VAL A 795 -32.81 -40.41 -18.02
N VAL A 796 -31.49 -40.27 -18.13
CA VAL A 796 -30.47 -40.82 -19.05
C VAL A 796 -30.82 -42.02 -19.99
N SER A 797 -30.26 -42.00 -21.24
CA SER A 797 -29.62 -43.04 -22.12
C SER A 797 -30.17 -44.51 -22.14
N PRO A 798 -30.23 -45.28 -23.28
CA PRO A 798 -29.13 -45.49 -24.23
C PRO A 798 -29.42 -45.78 -25.72
N ALA A 799 -28.32 -45.97 -26.47
CA ALA A 799 -28.16 -46.17 -27.91
C ALA A 799 -28.72 -47.50 -28.48
N ILE A 800 -28.95 -47.53 -29.80
CA ILE A 800 -29.08 -48.75 -30.61
C ILE A 800 -28.30 -48.57 -31.94
N GLU A 801 -27.39 -49.50 -32.22
CA GLU A 801 -26.68 -49.73 -33.48
C GLU A 801 -27.60 -50.35 -34.56
N THR A 802 -27.34 -50.10 -35.85
CA THR A 802 -27.40 -51.14 -36.92
C THR A 802 -26.61 -50.71 -38.17
N GLU A 803 -25.85 -51.67 -38.70
CA GLU A 803 -25.01 -51.74 -39.92
C GLU A 803 -25.81 -51.70 -41.27
N PRO A 804 -25.14 -51.64 -42.45
CA PRO A 804 -25.58 -50.91 -43.65
C PRO A 804 -26.35 -51.72 -44.73
N GLU A 805 -26.83 -50.96 -45.73
CA GLU A 805 -27.40 -51.29 -47.06
C GLU A 805 -28.92 -51.25 -47.21
N THR A 806 -29.45 -50.15 -47.79
CA THR A 806 -30.55 -50.19 -48.79
C THR A 806 -30.71 -48.85 -49.51
N SER A 807 -30.71 -48.86 -50.85
CA SER A 807 -31.13 -47.74 -51.69
C SER A 807 -32.66 -47.64 -51.77
N ILE A 808 -33.23 -46.44 -51.63
CA ILE A 808 -34.66 -46.19 -51.90
C ILE A 808 -34.79 -45.29 -53.14
N ALA A 809 -35.43 -45.81 -54.19
CA ALA A 809 -35.85 -45.04 -55.37
C ALA A 809 -37.34 -44.71 -55.24
N PHE A 810 -37.73 -43.46 -55.54
CA PHE A 810 -39.14 -43.10 -55.66
C PHE A 810 -39.67 -43.39 -57.07
N GLN A 811 -40.77 -44.15 -57.15
CA GLN A 811 -41.59 -44.29 -58.36
C GLN A 811 -42.58 -43.11 -58.44
N ASN A 812 -42.59 -42.46 -59.60
CA ASN A 812 -43.66 -41.66 -60.25
C ASN A 812 -43.24 -40.22 -60.63
N ASN A 813 -42.69 -40.10 -61.84
CA ASN A 813 -42.88 -39.03 -62.84
C ASN A 813 -43.10 -37.57 -62.39
N LEU A 814 -42.32 -37.07 -61.44
CA LEU A 814 -42.07 -35.63 -61.28
C LEU A 814 -40.56 -35.39 -61.27
N SER A 815 -40.02 -35.08 -62.43
CA SER A 815 -38.64 -34.62 -62.59
C SER A 815 -38.57 -33.16 -62.13
N ILE A 816 -38.32 -32.93 -60.84
CA ILE A 816 -37.93 -31.60 -60.34
C ILE A 816 -36.42 -31.60 -60.34
N ASN A 817 -35.81 -31.05 -61.39
CA ASN A 817 -34.36 -31.16 -61.52
C ASN A 817 -33.62 -30.35 -60.45
N TRP A 818 -34.18 -29.24 -59.92
CA TRP A 818 -33.53 -28.42 -58.89
C TRP A 818 -34.55 -27.59 -58.07
N GLY A 819 -34.44 -27.63 -56.74
CA GLY A 819 -35.20 -26.79 -55.79
C GLY A 819 -34.64 -26.95 -54.37
N VAL A 820 -34.76 -25.90 -53.54
CA VAL A 820 -34.28 -25.90 -52.14
C VAL A 820 -35.48 -25.81 -51.21
N VAL A 821 -35.49 -26.60 -50.14
CA VAL A 821 -36.45 -26.45 -49.05
C VAL A 821 -36.17 -25.11 -48.36
N ALA A 822 -37.04 -24.14 -48.55
CA ALA A 822 -36.84 -22.77 -48.10
C ALA A 822 -37.38 -22.55 -46.67
N GLY A 823 -38.16 -23.49 -46.15
CA GLY A 823 -38.62 -23.47 -44.77
C GLY A 823 -39.51 -24.66 -44.46
N VAL A 824 -39.48 -25.07 -43.20
CA VAL A 824 -40.44 -26.02 -42.62
C VAL A 824 -41.17 -25.28 -41.51
N CYS A 825 -42.49 -25.31 -41.55
CA CYS A 825 -43.33 -24.73 -40.52
C CYS A 825 -44.27 -25.81 -39.96
N LEU A 826 -44.38 -25.84 -38.63
CA LEU A 826 -45.38 -26.63 -37.93
C LEU A 826 -46.58 -25.72 -37.66
N ILE A 827 -47.72 -26.07 -38.26
CA ILE A 827 -48.99 -25.41 -37.97
C ILE A 827 -49.90 -26.49 -37.39
N GLY A 828 -50.06 -26.48 -36.06
CA GLY A 828 -50.72 -27.57 -35.36
C GLY A 828 -49.94 -28.89 -35.48
N THR A 829 -50.61 -29.97 -35.87
CA THR A 829 -50.02 -31.32 -36.00
C THR A 829 -49.55 -31.67 -37.41
N ALA A 830 -49.45 -30.70 -38.32
CA ALA A 830 -49.02 -30.91 -39.69
C ALA A 830 -47.68 -30.23 -39.99
N VAL A 831 -46.82 -30.91 -40.75
CA VAL A 831 -45.57 -30.37 -41.28
C VAL A 831 -45.82 -29.79 -42.67
N LEU A 832 -45.65 -28.49 -42.83
CA LEU A 832 -45.69 -27.83 -44.14
C LEU A 832 -44.26 -27.58 -44.61
N VAL A 833 -43.95 -28.06 -45.81
CA VAL A 833 -42.65 -27.88 -46.46
C VAL A 833 -42.81 -26.86 -47.59
N ALA A 834 -42.18 -25.70 -47.43
CA ALA A 834 -42.11 -24.70 -48.50
C ALA A 834 -40.89 -25.00 -49.38
N VAL A 835 -41.14 -25.29 -50.66
CA VAL A 835 -40.08 -25.56 -51.63
C VAL A 835 -39.96 -24.36 -52.56
N ALA A 836 -38.79 -23.75 -52.61
CA ALA A 836 -38.51 -22.68 -53.56
C ALA A 836 -37.91 -23.29 -54.83
N ILE A 837 -38.59 -23.08 -55.95
CA ILE A 837 -38.14 -23.40 -57.30
C ILE A 837 -37.91 -22.07 -58.02
N SER A 838 -36.92 -22.00 -58.92
CA SER A 838 -36.54 -20.72 -59.53
C SER A 838 -37.72 -20.12 -60.32
N GLY A 839 -38.29 -19.01 -59.84
CA GLY A 839 -39.39 -18.29 -60.50
C GLY A 839 -40.64 -18.02 -59.64
N GLY A 840 -40.74 -18.55 -58.41
CA GLY A 840 -41.82 -18.21 -57.48
C GLY A 840 -42.07 -19.29 -56.41
N THR A 841 -42.61 -18.90 -55.25
CA THR A 841 -42.96 -19.81 -54.15
C THR A 841 -44.31 -20.49 -54.40
N ALA A 842 -44.34 -21.82 -54.39
CA ALA A 842 -45.58 -22.60 -54.27
C ALA A 842 -45.55 -23.43 -52.99
N LEU A 843 -46.59 -23.31 -52.16
CA LEU A 843 -46.80 -24.17 -51.00
C LEU A 843 -47.35 -25.52 -51.48
N ILE A 844 -46.61 -26.59 -51.26
CA ILE A 844 -47.07 -27.95 -51.54
C ILE A 844 -47.43 -28.58 -50.19
N PRO A 845 -48.70 -28.93 -49.93
CA PRO A 845 -49.07 -29.62 -48.71
C PRO A 845 -48.64 -31.08 -48.80
N LEU A 846 -47.57 -31.44 -48.08
CA LEU A 846 -47.31 -32.85 -47.77
C LEU A 846 -48.06 -33.21 -46.50
N VAL A 847 -49.20 -33.87 -46.64
CA VAL A 847 -49.87 -34.50 -45.50
C VAL A 847 -49.21 -35.86 -45.29
N LEU A 848 -48.18 -35.90 -44.45
CA LEU A 848 -47.84 -37.13 -43.75
C LEU A 848 -48.66 -37.12 -42.47
N ALA A 849 -49.77 -37.88 -42.48
CA ALA A 849 -50.46 -38.23 -41.27
C ALA A 849 -49.47 -39.02 -40.39
N LEU A 850 -49.32 -38.53 -39.15
CA LEU A 850 -48.46 -39.00 -38.05
C LEU A 850 -47.88 -40.41 -38.19
#